data_AF-A0A934SS17-F1
#
_entry.id   AF-A0A934SS17-F1
#
_cell.length_a   1.000
_cell.length_b   1.000
_cell.length_c   1.000
_cell.angle_alpha   90.00
_cell.angle_beta   90.00
_cell.angle_gamma   90.00
#
_symmetry.space_group_name_H-M   'P 1'
#
loop_
_entity.id
_entity.type
_entity.pdbx_description
1 polymer ?
#
loop_
_entity_poly.entity_id
_entity_poly.type
_entity_poly.pdbx_seq_one_letter_code
_entity_poly.pdbx_strand_id
1 'polypeptide(L)'
;MGPIRSQIAEAIANIRVSLEDPDACEERGLDQYDEDFESEELKDLECPGDVAEKTVFRLSAMPIEEWGSIRVTPKSFFGDLRWDFSMYPLPHPHLGNCLVVRAELLKEKLEHWRAIVASLSFYRIPHFTPFGHIRSYSSMQRAPARITKLVGLFEKHNLYIGDPKANSFRTIDHLSEESVIAYIDSHDSAIVREMIASVLKYWSSLSTQGLLPHLYSCYTRFISEETYTKYATEAYESLQPWEPIELDNYVALVSHCFRLAKDCSADALWLWRTYYPSLVAFDEDKLLWNPTGHSVASQKGVDLFKSYTPFNVGESPWWRLGLKIRLTKISPSHIAATPSLVYADTADGEYLDYRHVLGTIASVMHACIVVIFATTGMRSSEVGGMKSGCVSIDGEGHWLTFTVFKTSASSQGEEKKIPVPEITAQAIEFLEQVCSESRRYGKHDYLLSAIHPSSFGKRMSLTFPRHAVIRMCDAVEIPRAHCHQFRKTLAMYLIYQDPRSVQLIKMLFSHASLKMTMRYIMSLPSIHDEVMRIMIAENTGTLVDIINAAMNEKIGGIAGQRVKESLAGSPSFVAALMDDGKETIEAYVHALLHQGAALLHRTNFAICLRTLNSAERAPCDARSEKVRRTMHPNTSMCEPLNCNHAVFTEENVPSLQNIVIFHQKLATDSFVSSNQAAFSEKQIRLAFTRLTEIDEAQAEAFMERVANG
;
A
#
# COMPACT_ATOMS: atom_id res chain seq x y z
N MET A 1 29.92 -49.20 18.40
CA MET A 1 29.64 -48.26 19.51
C MET A 1 29.19 -46.95 18.91
N GLY A 2 27.89 -46.73 18.81
CA GLY A 2 27.33 -45.55 18.14
C GLY A 2 27.03 -44.43 19.14
N PRO A 3 27.40 -43.17 18.84
CA PRO A 3 26.80 -42.02 19.48
C PRO A 3 25.58 -41.62 18.64
N ILE A 4 24.41 -42.21 18.91
CA ILE A 4 23.22 -42.07 18.02
C ILE A 4 22.02 -41.38 18.68
N ARG A 5 22.05 -41.03 19.97
CA ARG A 5 20.91 -40.33 20.61
C ARG A 5 21.25 -39.04 21.35
N SER A 6 22.38 -38.95 22.04
CA SER A 6 22.74 -37.74 22.78
C SER A 6 23.12 -36.57 21.86
N GLN A 7 23.90 -36.82 20.81
CA GLN A 7 24.32 -35.78 19.85
C GLN A 7 23.18 -35.28 18.96
N ILE A 8 22.18 -36.12 18.67
CA ILE A 8 20.96 -35.71 17.96
C ILE A 8 20.04 -34.92 18.89
N ALA A 9 19.90 -35.32 20.16
CA ALA A 9 19.12 -34.57 21.15
C ALA A 9 19.75 -33.20 21.49
N GLU A 10 21.08 -33.10 21.51
CA GLU A 10 21.81 -31.86 21.75
C GLU A 10 21.76 -30.91 20.54
N ALA A 11 21.78 -31.46 19.31
CA ALA A 11 21.51 -30.69 18.10
C ALA A 11 20.06 -30.16 18.07
N ILE A 12 19.08 -30.96 18.50
CA ILE A 12 17.67 -30.55 18.62
C ILE A 12 17.46 -29.52 19.75
N ALA A 13 18.20 -29.62 20.86
CA ALA A 13 18.17 -28.64 21.95
C ALA A 13 18.78 -27.30 21.52
N ASN A 14 19.87 -27.31 20.75
CA ASN A 14 20.49 -26.09 20.21
C ASN A 14 19.64 -25.42 19.11
N ILE A 15 18.83 -26.20 18.38
CA ILE A 15 17.78 -25.68 17.48
C ILE A 15 16.68 -24.99 18.28
N ARG A 16 16.33 -25.49 19.48
CA ARG A 16 15.32 -24.90 20.36
C ARG A 16 15.76 -23.59 21.03
N VAL A 17 17.05 -23.44 21.32
CA VAL A 17 17.60 -22.24 21.99
C VAL A 17 17.86 -21.08 21.01
N SER A 18 18.01 -21.35 19.71
CA SER A 18 18.07 -20.28 18.68
C SER A 18 16.70 -19.70 18.30
N LEU A 19 15.63 -20.16 18.97
CA LEU A 19 14.26 -19.68 18.84
C LEU A 19 13.87 -18.67 19.93
N GLU A 20 14.80 -18.09 20.69
CA GLU A 20 14.50 -16.92 21.54
C GLU A 20 14.73 -15.65 20.70
N ASP A 21 13.79 -15.23 19.84
CA ASP A 21 12.48 -14.66 20.18
C ASP A 21 11.48 -15.04 19.07
N PRO A 22 10.67 -16.10 19.25
CA PRO A 22 9.74 -16.57 18.24
C PRO A 22 8.62 -15.54 18.06
N ASP A 23 8.18 -14.90 19.15
CA ASP A 23 7.12 -13.90 19.16
C ASP A 23 7.51 -12.70 18.30
N ALA A 24 8.74 -12.17 18.37
CA ALA A 24 9.11 -11.01 17.54
C ALA A 24 9.33 -11.33 16.06
N CYS A 25 9.64 -12.58 15.68
CA CYS A 25 9.85 -12.98 14.28
C CYS A 25 8.54 -13.47 13.63
N GLU A 26 7.69 -14.10 14.43
CA GLU A 26 6.35 -14.55 14.07
C GLU A 26 5.40 -13.35 14.01
N GLU A 27 5.38 -12.42 14.98
CA GLU A 27 4.67 -11.12 14.87
C GLU A 27 5.15 -10.32 13.64
N ARG A 28 6.47 -10.21 13.42
CA ARG A 28 7.01 -9.55 12.21
C ARG A 28 6.60 -10.25 10.90
N GLY A 29 6.38 -11.57 10.95
CA GLY A 29 5.93 -12.39 9.83
C GLY A 29 4.43 -12.26 9.57
N LEU A 30 3.63 -12.20 10.65
CA LEU A 30 2.17 -12.06 10.66
C LEU A 30 1.76 -10.65 10.20
N ASP A 31 2.35 -9.59 10.74
CA ASP A 31 2.07 -8.19 10.36
C ASP A 31 2.36 -7.90 8.89
N GLN A 32 3.41 -8.54 8.37
CA GLN A 32 3.85 -8.42 6.99
C GLN A 32 3.05 -9.33 6.05
N TYR A 33 2.54 -10.45 6.59
CA TYR A 33 1.61 -11.32 5.92
C TYR A 33 0.25 -10.64 5.76
N ASP A 34 -0.26 -9.91 6.75
CA ASP A 34 -1.43 -9.04 6.62
C ASP A 34 -1.36 -8.10 5.41
N GLU A 35 -0.26 -7.35 5.31
CA GLU A 35 -0.05 -6.38 4.23
C GLU A 35 0.05 -7.02 2.83
N ASP A 36 0.42 -8.30 2.77
CA ASP A 36 0.57 -9.04 1.51
C ASP A 36 -0.69 -9.85 1.18
N PHE A 37 -1.32 -10.48 2.18
CA PHE A 37 -2.55 -11.29 2.08
C PHE A 37 -3.72 -10.44 1.57
N GLU A 38 -3.97 -9.27 2.20
CA GLU A 38 -4.98 -8.32 1.70
C GLU A 38 -4.70 -7.93 0.24
N SER A 39 -3.43 -7.88 -0.19
CA SER A 39 -3.03 -7.44 -1.54
C SER A 39 -2.96 -8.54 -2.60
N GLU A 40 -2.75 -9.80 -2.21
CA GLU A 40 -2.65 -10.99 -3.07
C GLU A 40 -4.05 -11.55 -3.35
N GLU A 41 -4.93 -11.65 -2.34
CA GLU A 41 -6.33 -12.06 -2.52
C GLU A 41 -7.13 -11.06 -3.38
N LEU A 42 -6.72 -9.78 -3.33
CA LEU A 42 -7.22 -8.70 -4.19
C LEU A 42 -6.83 -8.89 -5.68
N LYS A 43 -5.80 -9.68 -5.97
CA LYS A 43 -5.29 -9.94 -7.33
C LYS A 43 -5.66 -11.33 -7.85
N ASP A 44 -5.83 -12.32 -6.98
CA ASP A 44 -6.12 -13.71 -7.35
C ASP A 44 -7.54 -13.92 -7.93
N LEU A 45 -8.41 -12.91 -7.80
CA LEU A 45 -9.76 -12.87 -8.41
C LEU A 45 -9.85 -12.04 -9.70
N GLU A 46 -8.73 -11.55 -10.24
CA GLU A 46 -8.67 -11.00 -11.59
C GLU A 46 -8.43 -12.15 -12.59
N CYS A 47 -9.49 -12.60 -13.28
CA CYS A 47 -9.35 -13.48 -14.46
C CYS A 47 -8.28 -12.92 -15.41
N PRO A 48 -7.50 -13.80 -16.08
CA PRO A 48 -6.33 -13.41 -16.86
C PRO A 48 -6.74 -12.62 -18.10
N GLY A 49 -6.90 -11.31 -17.94
CA GLY A 49 -7.17 -10.37 -19.02
C GLY A 49 -5.88 -9.73 -19.49
N ASP A 50 -5.41 -10.15 -20.67
CA ASP A 50 -4.35 -9.55 -21.49
C ASP A 50 -2.95 -9.53 -20.85
N VAL A 51 -2.36 -10.72 -20.71
CA VAL A 51 -0.90 -10.85 -20.65
C VAL A 51 -0.39 -10.89 -22.08
N ALA A 52 0.27 -9.83 -22.54
CA ALA A 52 1.10 -9.88 -23.75
C ALA A 52 2.02 -11.12 -23.65
N GLU A 53 2.04 -11.98 -24.67
CA GLU A 53 2.81 -13.22 -24.72
C GLU A 53 4.28 -12.98 -24.34
N LYS A 54 4.59 -13.07 -23.05
CA LYS A 54 5.97 -13.20 -22.59
C LYS A 54 6.39 -14.62 -22.92
N THR A 55 7.52 -14.77 -23.61
CA THR A 55 8.15 -16.06 -23.83
C THR A 55 8.57 -16.62 -22.48
N VAL A 56 7.75 -17.50 -21.90
CA VAL A 56 8.00 -18.10 -20.59
C VAL A 56 9.13 -19.12 -20.70
N PHE A 57 10.16 -18.99 -19.86
CA PHE A 57 11.25 -19.95 -19.78
C PHE A 57 10.73 -21.30 -19.27
N ARG A 58 11.04 -22.42 -19.93
CA ARG A 58 10.52 -23.74 -19.56
C ARG A 58 11.62 -24.65 -19.02
N LEU A 59 11.66 -24.85 -17.71
CA LEU A 59 12.58 -25.81 -17.07
C LEU A 59 12.36 -27.25 -17.54
N SER A 60 11.15 -27.60 -17.97
CA SER A 60 10.82 -28.90 -18.57
C SER A 60 11.55 -29.21 -19.88
N ALA A 61 12.00 -28.17 -20.60
CA ALA A 61 12.72 -28.32 -21.87
C ALA A 61 14.23 -28.55 -21.69
N MET A 62 14.73 -28.51 -20.45
CA MET A 62 16.14 -28.68 -20.14
C MET A 62 16.37 -29.88 -19.19
N PRO A 63 17.44 -30.67 -19.39
CA PRO A 63 17.86 -31.69 -18.43
C PRO A 63 18.12 -31.09 -17.04
N ILE A 64 17.79 -31.84 -15.99
CA ILE A 64 17.89 -31.38 -14.59
C ILE A 64 19.35 -31.08 -14.22
N GLU A 65 20.29 -31.81 -14.80
CA GLU A 65 21.73 -31.68 -14.61
C GLU A 65 22.26 -30.33 -15.11
N GLU A 66 21.60 -29.76 -16.13
CA GLU A 66 21.99 -28.49 -16.74
C GLU A 66 21.40 -27.28 -16.03
N TRP A 67 20.44 -27.49 -15.12
CA TRP A 67 19.76 -26.41 -14.40
C TRP A 67 20.75 -25.52 -13.66
N GLY A 68 21.82 -26.09 -13.11
CA GLY A 68 22.84 -25.33 -12.38
C GLY A 68 23.47 -24.19 -13.18
N SER A 69 23.49 -24.28 -14.51
CA SER A 69 24.06 -23.28 -15.41
C SER A 69 23.10 -22.15 -15.81
N ILE A 70 21.83 -22.25 -15.45
CA ILE A 70 20.81 -21.25 -15.80
C ILE A 70 21.15 -19.95 -15.06
N ARG A 71 21.34 -18.88 -15.82
CA ARG A 71 21.60 -17.55 -15.27
C ARG A 71 20.29 -16.98 -14.72
N VAL A 72 20.23 -16.79 -13.39
CA VAL A 72 19.06 -16.23 -12.69
C VAL A 72 19.19 -14.71 -12.58
N THR A 73 20.39 -14.24 -12.27
CA THR A 73 20.75 -12.82 -12.31
C THR A 73 22.11 -12.67 -12.98
N PRO A 74 22.51 -11.47 -13.40
CA PRO A 74 23.87 -11.31 -13.94
C PRO A 74 24.99 -11.67 -12.95
N LYS A 75 24.69 -11.81 -11.65
CA LYS A 75 25.62 -12.23 -10.59
C LYS A 75 25.40 -13.66 -10.07
N SER A 76 24.32 -14.35 -10.44
CA SER A 76 23.97 -15.64 -9.85
C SER A 76 23.33 -16.62 -10.83
N PHE A 77 23.59 -17.89 -10.57
CA PHE A 77 23.08 -19.03 -11.31
C PHE A 77 22.10 -19.84 -10.47
N PHE A 78 21.23 -20.61 -11.13
CA PHE A 78 20.18 -21.39 -10.48
C PHE A 78 20.75 -22.43 -9.50
N GLY A 79 21.94 -22.98 -9.79
CA GLY A 79 22.63 -23.91 -8.89
C GLY A 79 23.22 -23.25 -7.64
N ASP A 80 23.31 -21.92 -7.59
CA ASP A 80 23.84 -21.21 -6.43
C ASP A 80 22.86 -21.33 -5.25
N LEU A 81 23.42 -21.49 -4.05
CA LEU A 81 22.63 -21.51 -2.80
C LEU A 81 22.00 -20.16 -2.48
N ARG A 82 22.50 -19.11 -3.12
CA ARG A 82 22.20 -17.72 -2.83
C ARG A 82 22.13 -16.93 -4.14
N TRP A 83 20.94 -16.56 -4.58
CA TRP A 83 20.75 -15.77 -5.81
C TRP A 83 20.75 -14.27 -5.51
N ASP A 84 21.76 -13.52 -5.95
CA ASP A 84 21.92 -12.08 -5.71
C ASP A 84 21.15 -11.21 -6.70
N PHE A 85 20.16 -10.47 -6.19
CA PHE A 85 19.31 -9.52 -6.90
C PHE A 85 19.67 -8.04 -6.62
N SER A 86 20.82 -7.76 -6.00
CA SER A 86 21.28 -6.39 -5.63
C SER A 86 21.32 -5.38 -6.79
N MET A 87 21.34 -5.86 -8.03
CA MET A 87 21.43 -5.04 -9.23
C MET A 87 20.11 -4.65 -9.87
N TYR A 88 18.98 -5.21 -9.42
CA TYR A 88 17.65 -4.78 -9.87
C TYR A 88 17.13 -3.71 -8.91
N PRO A 89 16.43 -2.66 -9.40
CA PRO A 89 15.85 -1.67 -8.52
C PRO A 89 14.74 -2.32 -7.71
N LEU A 90 15.04 -2.35 -6.43
CA LEU A 90 14.20 -2.78 -5.35
C LEU A 90 13.96 -1.54 -4.48
N PRO A 91 12.86 -1.49 -3.73
CA PRO A 91 12.76 -0.51 -2.66
C PRO A 91 13.92 -0.65 -1.63
N HIS A 92 14.67 -1.76 -1.66
CA HIS A 92 15.66 -2.19 -0.67
C HIS A 92 16.96 -2.74 -1.31
N PRO A 93 18.04 -1.96 -1.49
CA PRO A 93 19.31 -2.46 -2.05
C PRO A 93 20.18 -3.29 -1.08
N HIS A 94 19.95 -3.21 0.23
CA HIS A 94 20.92 -3.68 1.25
C HIS A 94 20.41 -4.73 2.26
N LEU A 95 19.12 -5.10 2.24
CA LEU A 95 18.64 -6.30 2.94
C LEU A 95 19.13 -7.51 2.13
N GLY A 96 20.41 -7.88 2.30
CA GLY A 96 21.14 -8.93 1.57
C GLY A 96 20.28 -9.63 0.55
N ASN A 97 20.18 -9.02 -0.65
CA ASN A 97 19.13 -9.26 -1.64
C ASN A 97 19.29 -10.61 -2.30
N CYS A 98 19.11 -11.65 -1.50
CA CYS A 98 19.47 -12.97 -1.90
C CYS A 98 18.39 -13.94 -1.54
N LEU A 99 17.91 -14.62 -2.56
CA LEU A 99 17.10 -15.80 -2.35
C LEU A 99 18.04 -16.90 -1.85
N VAL A 100 17.97 -17.21 -0.56
CA VAL A 100 18.73 -18.31 0.03
C VAL A 100 17.87 -19.56 -0.04
N VAL A 101 18.25 -20.52 -0.86
CA VAL A 101 17.70 -21.87 -0.80
C VAL A 101 18.38 -22.51 0.42
N ARG A 102 17.63 -22.68 1.53
CA ARG A 102 18.16 -22.98 2.88
C ARG A 102 19.32 -23.99 2.88
N ALA A 103 20.35 -23.69 3.68
CA ALA A 103 21.51 -24.57 3.89
C ALA A 103 21.17 -25.95 4.49
N GLU A 104 20.01 -26.10 5.14
CA GLU A 104 19.55 -27.37 5.73
C GLU A 104 19.20 -28.43 4.66
N LEU A 105 18.89 -28.00 3.43
CA LEU A 105 18.60 -28.86 2.27
C LEU A 105 19.88 -29.33 1.54
N LEU A 106 21.06 -29.07 2.09
CA LEU A 106 22.38 -29.43 1.52
C LEU A 106 22.79 -30.89 1.73
N LYS A 107 22.01 -31.69 2.46
CA LYS A 107 22.32 -33.12 2.62
C LYS A 107 22.10 -33.82 1.27
N GLU A 108 23.06 -34.63 0.80
CA GLU A 108 23.00 -35.36 -0.49
C GLU A 108 21.68 -36.12 -0.68
N LYS A 109 21.07 -36.60 0.42
CA LYS A 109 19.78 -37.32 0.39
C LYS A 109 18.55 -36.46 0.04
N LEU A 110 18.67 -35.13 -0.02
CA LEU A 110 17.56 -34.18 -0.18
C LEU A 110 17.66 -33.36 -1.48
N GLU A 111 18.42 -33.84 -2.46
CA GLU A 111 18.66 -33.12 -3.72
C GLU A 111 17.36 -32.76 -4.47
N HIS A 112 16.37 -33.66 -4.45
CA HIS A 112 15.07 -33.45 -5.10
C HIS A 112 14.23 -32.39 -4.40
N TRP A 113 14.29 -32.32 -3.06
CA TRP A 113 13.59 -31.27 -2.30
C TRP A 113 14.17 -29.90 -2.64
N ARG A 114 15.49 -29.80 -2.73
CA ARG A 114 16.19 -28.59 -3.17
C ARG A 114 15.76 -28.20 -4.58
N ALA A 115 15.72 -29.15 -5.51
CA ALA A 115 15.32 -28.91 -6.90
C ALA A 115 13.88 -28.39 -7.01
N ILE A 116 12.93 -28.97 -6.26
CA ILE A 116 11.53 -28.51 -6.22
C ILE A 116 11.45 -27.09 -5.64
N VAL A 117 12.05 -26.84 -4.47
CA VAL A 117 12.03 -25.52 -3.81
C VAL A 117 12.65 -24.45 -4.72
N ALA A 118 13.79 -24.75 -5.35
CA ALA A 118 14.47 -23.84 -6.27
C ALA A 118 13.61 -23.57 -7.52
N SER A 119 12.99 -24.59 -8.11
CA SER A 119 12.14 -24.44 -9.30
C SER A 119 10.89 -23.60 -9.02
N LEU A 120 10.21 -23.85 -7.91
CA LEU A 120 9.05 -23.07 -7.50
C LEU A 120 9.42 -21.61 -7.21
N SER A 121 10.60 -21.39 -6.60
CA SER A 121 11.14 -20.06 -6.33
C SER A 121 11.55 -19.32 -7.62
N PHE A 122 12.11 -20.02 -8.60
CA PHE A 122 12.51 -19.49 -9.90
C PHE A 122 11.34 -18.85 -10.65
N TYR A 123 10.20 -19.55 -10.71
CA TYR A 123 8.98 -19.03 -11.34
C TYR A 123 8.28 -17.92 -10.54
N ARG A 124 8.75 -17.58 -9.34
CA ARG A 124 8.31 -16.39 -8.59
C ARG A 124 9.18 -15.16 -8.84
N ILE A 125 10.19 -15.26 -9.70
CA ILE A 125 10.99 -14.11 -10.12
C ILE A 125 10.21 -13.31 -11.18
N PRO A 126 10.05 -11.97 -11.06
CA PRO A 126 9.17 -11.18 -11.94
C PRO A 126 9.40 -11.29 -13.45
N HIS A 127 10.60 -11.67 -13.89
CA HIS A 127 10.91 -11.84 -15.32
C HIS A 127 10.85 -13.30 -15.79
N PHE A 128 10.79 -14.28 -14.88
CA PHE A 128 10.57 -15.70 -15.21
C PHE A 128 9.14 -16.16 -14.89
N THR A 129 8.36 -15.36 -14.18
CA THR A 129 7.01 -15.74 -13.77
C THR A 129 6.07 -15.88 -14.97
N PRO A 130 5.36 -17.02 -15.10
CA PRO A 130 4.32 -17.19 -16.11
C PRO A 130 3.04 -16.40 -15.75
N PHE A 131 2.89 -16.07 -14.47
CA PHE A 131 1.71 -15.40 -13.94
C PHE A 131 1.96 -13.90 -13.85
N GLY A 132 1.10 -13.09 -14.49
CA GLY A 132 1.25 -11.63 -14.55
C GLY A 132 1.12 -10.89 -13.20
N HIS A 133 1.00 -11.60 -12.07
CA HIS A 133 0.71 -11.05 -10.75
C HIS A 133 1.98 -10.78 -9.92
N ILE A 134 3.08 -11.50 -10.16
CA ILE A 134 4.35 -11.28 -9.44
C ILE A 134 5.18 -10.23 -10.17
N ARG A 135 4.99 -8.96 -9.79
CA ARG A 135 5.58 -7.81 -10.49
C ARG A 135 6.78 -7.20 -9.79
N SER A 136 6.95 -7.42 -8.49
CA SER A 136 8.02 -6.82 -7.69
C SER A 136 9.01 -7.86 -7.17
N TYR A 137 10.30 -7.51 -7.15
CA TYR A 137 11.33 -8.36 -6.53
C TYR A 137 11.23 -8.38 -4.98
N SER A 138 10.49 -7.46 -4.38
CA SER A 138 10.20 -7.46 -2.94
C SER A 138 9.29 -8.62 -2.53
N SER A 139 8.26 -8.94 -3.32
CA SER A 139 7.34 -10.06 -3.06
C SER A 139 8.04 -11.42 -3.08
N MET A 140 9.19 -11.51 -3.75
CA MET A 140 9.99 -12.74 -3.84
C MET A 140 10.72 -13.08 -2.53
N GLN A 141 11.03 -12.09 -1.67
CA GLN A 141 11.87 -12.32 -0.48
C GLN A 141 11.26 -13.33 0.51
N ARG A 142 9.93 -13.51 0.52
CA ARG A 142 9.21 -14.43 1.41
C ARG A 142 8.78 -15.74 0.75
N ALA A 143 8.88 -15.82 -0.59
CA ALA A 143 8.49 -17.01 -1.34
C ALA A 143 9.24 -18.28 -0.87
N PRO A 144 10.56 -18.25 -0.57
CA PRO A 144 11.26 -19.43 -0.07
C PRO A 144 10.70 -19.91 1.27
N ALA A 145 10.34 -19.01 2.18
CA ALA A 145 9.82 -19.37 3.50
C ALA A 145 8.45 -20.07 3.37
N ARG A 146 7.57 -19.57 2.50
CA ARG A 146 6.28 -20.21 2.17
C ARG A 146 6.49 -21.58 1.51
N ILE A 147 7.32 -21.65 0.47
CA ILE A 147 7.60 -22.90 -0.27
C ILE A 147 8.25 -23.96 0.63
N THR A 148 9.08 -23.55 1.59
CA THR A 148 9.72 -24.47 2.54
C THR A 148 8.70 -25.18 3.44
N LYS A 149 7.48 -24.68 3.59
CA LYS A 149 6.42 -25.41 4.33
C LYS A 149 6.05 -26.74 3.68
N LEU A 150 6.28 -26.91 2.37
CA LEU A 150 6.11 -28.20 1.69
C LEU A 150 7.09 -29.27 2.20
N VAL A 151 8.25 -28.87 2.71
CA VAL A 151 9.28 -29.81 3.21
C VAL A 151 8.71 -30.66 4.34
N GLY A 152 7.86 -30.08 5.21
CA GLY A 152 7.18 -30.83 6.27
C GLY A 152 6.23 -31.91 5.72
N LEU A 153 5.56 -31.65 4.59
CA LEU A 153 4.71 -32.64 3.91
C LEU A 153 5.58 -33.77 3.33
N PHE A 154 6.72 -33.42 2.72
CA PHE A 154 7.63 -34.40 2.14
C PHE A 154 8.24 -35.30 3.21
N GLU A 155 8.62 -34.74 4.35
CA GLU A 155 9.15 -35.48 5.49
C GLU A 155 8.10 -36.42 6.10
N LYS A 156 6.87 -35.93 6.36
CA LYS A 156 5.79 -36.73 6.96
C LYS A 156 5.45 -37.97 6.13
N HIS A 157 5.52 -37.88 4.80
CA HIS A 157 5.13 -38.95 3.88
C HIS A 157 6.30 -39.64 3.16
N ASN A 158 7.55 -39.29 3.50
CA ASN A 158 8.78 -39.81 2.87
C ASN A 158 8.77 -39.68 1.33
N LEU A 159 8.45 -38.48 0.82
CA LEU A 159 8.39 -38.20 -0.61
C LEU A 159 9.75 -37.72 -1.14
N TYR A 160 10.05 -38.02 -2.40
CA TYR A 160 11.23 -37.55 -3.14
C TYR A 160 12.58 -37.90 -2.48
N ILE A 161 12.70 -39.09 -1.88
CA ILE A 161 13.92 -39.59 -1.23
C ILE A 161 14.51 -40.76 -2.05
N GLY A 162 15.81 -40.68 -2.35
CA GLY A 162 16.56 -41.72 -3.06
C GLY A 162 16.51 -41.58 -4.58
N ASP A 163 16.99 -42.60 -5.30
CA ASP A 163 17.06 -42.59 -6.77
C ASP A 163 15.65 -42.59 -7.40
N PRO A 164 15.33 -41.66 -8.32
CA PRO A 164 14.08 -41.65 -9.08
C PRO A 164 13.73 -42.95 -9.80
N LYS A 165 14.73 -43.79 -10.12
CA LYS A 165 14.54 -45.09 -10.78
C LYS A 165 14.24 -46.23 -9.79
N ALA A 166 14.35 -45.99 -8.49
CA ALA A 166 14.05 -46.99 -7.48
C ALA A 166 12.53 -47.12 -7.26
N ASN A 167 12.03 -48.35 -7.09
CA ASN A 167 10.61 -48.61 -6.80
C ASN A 167 10.12 -47.99 -5.49
N SER A 168 11.03 -47.63 -4.58
CA SER A 168 10.72 -46.94 -3.32
C SER A 168 10.54 -45.43 -3.47
N PHE A 169 10.83 -44.87 -4.65
CA PHE A 169 10.71 -43.44 -4.90
C PHE A 169 9.25 -43.03 -5.05
N ARG A 170 8.79 -42.12 -4.17
CA ARG A 170 7.42 -41.62 -4.16
C ARG A 170 7.40 -40.14 -4.44
N THR A 171 6.54 -39.71 -5.35
CA THR A 171 6.23 -38.30 -5.63
C THR A 171 4.95 -37.87 -4.92
N ILE A 172 4.65 -36.57 -4.96
CA ILE A 172 3.40 -36.04 -4.39
C ILE A 172 2.14 -36.64 -5.00
N ASP A 173 2.16 -36.99 -6.29
CA ASP A 173 1.02 -37.59 -6.99
C ASP A 173 0.67 -39.02 -6.48
N HIS A 174 1.52 -39.62 -5.63
CA HIS A 174 1.23 -40.89 -4.96
C HIS A 174 0.46 -40.72 -3.63
N LEU A 175 0.10 -39.49 -3.26
CA LEU A 175 -0.77 -39.20 -2.12
C LEU A 175 -2.23 -39.07 -2.57
N SER A 176 -3.15 -39.40 -1.67
CA SER A 176 -4.57 -39.10 -1.87
C SER A 176 -4.88 -37.66 -1.44
N GLU A 177 -5.98 -37.11 -1.97
CA GLU A 177 -6.45 -35.78 -1.59
C GLU A 177 -6.73 -35.66 -0.09
N GLU A 178 -7.35 -36.68 0.49
CA GLU A 178 -7.68 -36.73 1.92
C GLU A 178 -6.41 -36.69 2.78
N SER A 179 -5.33 -37.32 2.33
CA SER A 179 -4.06 -37.34 3.07
C SER A 179 -3.40 -35.97 3.12
N VAL A 180 -3.48 -35.21 2.02
CA VAL A 180 -2.93 -33.85 1.92
C VAL A 180 -3.79 -32.87 2.72
N ILE A 181 -5.12 -32.94 2.61
CA ILE A 181 -6.04 -32.12 3.40
C ILE A 181 -5.86 -32.39 4.90
N ALA A 182 -5.77 -33.66 5.32
CA ALA A 182 -5.51 -34.00 6.72
C ALA A 182 -4.16 -33.49 7.23
N TYR A 183 -3.15 -33.35 6.36
CA TYR A 183 -1.89 -32.70 6.72
C TYR A 183 -2.06 -31.19 6.91
N ILE A 184 -2.77 -30.52 6.00
CA ILE A 184 -3.07 -29.09 6.12
C ILE A 184 -3.82 -28.84 7.42
N ASP A 185 -4.93 -29.55 7.65
CA ASP A 185 -5.78 -29.41 8.83
C ASP A 185 -5.09 -29.79 10.15
N SER A 186 -3.96 -30.52 10.11
CA SER A 186 -3.17 -30.81 11.32
C SER A 186 -2.40 -29.62 11.87
N HIS A 187 -2.41 -28.47 11.20
CA HIS A 187 -1.80 -27.23 11.68
C HIS A 187 -2.83 -26.35 12.36
N ASP A 188 -2.54 -25.92 13.59
CA ASP A 188 -3.43 -25.07 14.39
C ASP A 188 -3.59 -23.65 13.81
N SER A 189 -2.58 -23.15 13.08
CA SER A 189 -2.58 -21.81 12.50
C SER A 189 -3.29 -21.79 11.15
N ALA A 190 -4.40 -21.05 11.05
CA ALA A 190 -5.15 -20.82 9.81
C ALA A 190 -4.27 -20.24 8.69
N ILE A 191 -3.34 -19.36 9.05
CA ILE A 191 -2.36 -18.76 8.12
C ILE A 191 -1.44 -19.81 7.52
N VAL A 192 -0.94 -20.74 8.34
CA VAL A 192 -0.09 -21.83 7.83
C VAL A 192 -0.88 -22.76 6.90
N ARG A 193 -2.15 -23.01 7.20
CA ARG A 193 -3.04 -23.80 6.34
C ARG A 193 -3.21 -23.17 4.97
N GLU A 194 -3.51 -21.88 4.91
CA GLU A 194 -3.61 -21.13 3.65
C GLU A 194 -2.28 -21.15 2.88
N MET A 195 -1.15 -20.90 3.55
CA MET A 195 0.16 -20.86 2.89
C MET A 195 0.47 -22.18 2.16
N ILE A 196 0.20 -23.32 2.81
CA ILE A 196 0.42 -24.64 2.21
C ILE A 196 -0.54 -24.85 1.03
N ALA A 197 -1.81 -24.52 1.18
CA ALA A 197 -2.82 -24.64 0.12
C ALA A 197 -2.48 -23.77 -1.11
N SER A 198 -2.06 -22.52 -0.89
CA SER A 198 -1.64 -21.57 -1.93
C SER A 198 -0.43 -22.08 -2.71
N VAL A 199 0.58 -22.62 -2.01
CA VAL A 199 1.78 -23.19 -2.64
C VAL A 199 1.44 -24.44 -3.46
N LEU A 200 0.57 -25.33 -2.97
CA LEU A 200 0.13 -26.52 -3.72
C LEU A 200 -0.65 -26.15 -4.98
N LYS A 201 -1.57 -25.18 -4.89
CA LYS A 201 -2.31 -24.65 -6.05
C LYS A 201 -1.35 -24.05 -7.09
N TYR A 202 -0.37 -23.27 -6.63
CA TYR A 202 0.67 -22.70 -7.48
C TYR A 202 1.53 -23.77 -8.16
N TRP A 203 1.97 -24.79 -7.43
CA TRP A 203 2.76 -25.90 -7.97
C TRP A 203 1.97 -26.66 -9.05
N SER A 204 0.71 -27.02 -8.77
CA SER A 204 -0.15 -27.69 -9.75
C SER A 204 -0.37 -26.86 -11.02
N SER A 205 -0.51 -25.53 -10.89
CA SER A 205 -0.65 -24.63 -12.03
C SER A 205 0.62 -24.58 -12.91
N LEU A 206 1.81 -24.58 -12.32
CA LEU A 206 3.07 -24.68 -13.07
C LEU A 206 3.21 -26.02 -13.80
N SER A 207 2.81 -27.11 -13.15
CA SER A 207 2.88 -28.47 -13.69
C SER A 207 1.92 -28.70 -14.85
N THR A 208 0.69 -28.21 -14.75
CA THR A 208 -0.32 -28.30 -15.83
C THR A 208 0.07 -27.49 -17.06
N GLN A 209 0.80 -26.38 -16.90
CA GLN A 209 1.37 -25.60 -18.00
C GLN A 209 2.64 -26.23 -18.61
N GLY A 210 3.09 -27.38 -18.10
CA GLY A 210 4.27 -28.08 -18.58
C GLY A 210 5.56 -27.30 -18.33
N LEU A 211 5.63 -26.48 -17.28
CA LEU A 211 6.81 -25.67 -16.94
C LEU A 211 7.85 -26.45 -16.12
N LEU A 212 7.43 -27.53 -15.46
CA LEU A 212 8.26 -28.40 -14.65
C LEU A 212 8.44 -29.77 -15.33
N PRO A 213 9.59 -30.43 -15.16
CA PRO A 213 9.78 -31.79 -15.66
C PRO A 213 8.87 -32.76 -14.91
N HIS A 214 8.49 -33.86 -15.56
CA HIS A 214 7.55 -34.85 -14.99
C HIS A 214 7.95 -35.31 -13.58
N LEU A 215 9.25 -35.46 -13.31
CA LEU A 215 9.77 -35.87 -12.00
C LEU A 215 9.37 -34.92 -10.85
N TYR A 216 9.27 -33.62 -11.12
CA TYR A 216 9.00 -32.57 -10.12
C TYR A 216 7.64 -31.91 -10.33
N SER A 217 6.78 -32.50 -11.16
CA SER A 217 5.44 -32.01 -11.37
C SER A 217 4.47 -32.52 -10.30
N CYS A 218 3.41 -31.75 -10.09
CA CYS A 218 2.24 -32.09 -9.29
C CYS A 218 1.02 -32.00 -10.21
N TYR A 219 0.59 -33.14 -10.76
CA TYR A 219 -0.55 -33.19 -11.68
C TYR A 219 -1.87 -33.37 -10.94
N THR A 220 -1.84 -33.98 -9.76
CA THR A 220 -3.02 -34.14 -8.92
C THR A 220 -3.46 -32.79 -8.36
N ARG A 221 -4.72 -32.44 -8.57
CA ARG A 221 -5.32 -31.21 -8.02
C ARG A 221 -5.82 -31.49 -6.60
N PHE A 222 -4.95 -31.32 -5.62
CA PHE A 222 -5.26 -31.55 -4.20
C PHE A 222 -6.17 -30.48 -3.56
N ILE A 223 -6.21 -29.28 -4.15
CA ILE A 223 -6.92 -28.12 -3.58
C ILE A 223 -7.93 -27.63 -4.62
N SER A 224 -9.21 -27.73 -4.27
CA SER A 224 -10.31 -27.13 -5.04
C SER A 224 -10.36 -25.60 -4.81
N GLU A 225 -11.05 -24.86 -5.68
CA GLU A 225 -11.27 -23.42 -5.45
C GLU A 225 -12.04 -23.15 -4.16
N GLU A 226 -13.02 -24.00 -3.84
CA GLU A 226 -13.84 -23.88 -2.64
C GLU A 226 -13.01 -24.12 -1.37
N THR A 227 -12.20 -25.18 -1.36
CA THR A 227 -11.29 -25.51 -0.25
C THR A 227 -10.25 -24.41 -0.04
N TYR A 228 -9.68 -23.88 -1.13
CA TYR A 228 -8.76 -22.74 -1.04
C TYR A 228 -9.44 -21.51 -0.45
N THR A 229 -10.62 -21.17 -0.95
CA THR A 229 -11.40 -20.01 -0.46
C THR A 229 -11.70 -20.16 1.02
N LYS A 230 -12.08 -21.36 1.49
CA LYS A 230 -12.28 -21.64 2.91
C LYS A 230 -11.02 -21.32 3.74
N TYR A 231 -9.86 -21.88 3.37
CA TYR A 231 -8.63 -21.61 4.12
C TYR A 231 -8.18 -20.15 4.04
N ALA A 232 -8.39 -19.49 2.90
CA ALA A 232 -8.14 -18.07 2.73
C ALA A 232 -9.02 -17.24 3.68
N THR A 233 -10.33 -17.51 3.72
CA THR A 233 -11.25 -16.84 4.65
C THR A 233 -10.88 -17.09 6.10
N GLU A 234 -10.59 -18.34 6.50
CA GLU A 234 -10.17 -18.65 7.87
C GLU A 234 -8.86 -17.93 8.25
N ALA A 235 -7.89 -17.87 7.34
CA ALA A 235 -6.66 -17.12 7.54
C ALA A 235 -6.97 -15.62 7.69
N TYR A 236 -7.80 -15.06 6.81
CA TYR A 236 -8.24 -13.67 6.87
C TYR A 236 -8.93 -13.31 8.19
N GLU A 237 -9.86 -14.14 8.66
CA GLU A 237 -10.57 -13.95 9.92
C GLU A 237 -9.61 -14.06 11.13
N SER A 238 -8.64 -14.97 11.05
CA SER A 238 -7.63 -15.15 12.11
C SER A 238 -6.66 -13.99 12.24
N LEU A 239 -6.47 -13.23 11.16
CA LEU A 239 -5.54 -12.11 11.11
C LEU A 239 -6.04 -10.87 11.87
N GLN A 240 -7.30 -10.84 12.33
CA GLN A 240 -7.92 -9.67 12.97
C GLN A 240 -7.60 -8.39 12.17
N PRO A 241 -8.19 -8.22 10.97
CA PRO A 241 -7.75 -7.21 10.02
C PRO A 241 -7.64 -5.86 10.71
N TRP A 242 -6.42 -5.31 10.79
CA TRP A 242 -6.08 -4.10 11.55
C TRP A 242 -7.25 -3.14 11.65
N GLU A 243 -7.91 -3.04 12.79
CA GLU A 243 -9.06 -2.13 12.90
C GLU A 243 -8.57 -0.68 12.76
N PRO A 244 -9.40 0.24 12.25
CA PRO A 244 -9.10 1.66 12.32
C PRO A 244 -8.70 2.05 13.74
N ILE A 245 -7.71 2.95 13.87
CA ILE A 245 -7.39 3.58 15.15
C ILE A 245 -8.67 4.25 15.67
N GLU A 246 -9.03 3.94 16.91
CA GLU A 246 -10.15 4.59 17.61
C GLU A 246 -10.02 6.12 17.50
N LEU A 247 -11.14 6.79 17.20
CA LEU A 247 -11.12 8.19 16.79
C LEU A 247 -10.52 9.12 17.87
N ASP A 248 -10.82 8.88 19.14
CA ASP A 248 -10.28 9.67 20.26
C ASP A 248 -8.76 9.51 20.37
N ASN A 249 -8.26 8.27 20.27
CA ASN A 249 -6.83 7.97 20.25
C ASN A 249 -6.15 8.57 19.01
N TYR A 250 -6.80 8.50 17.85
CA TYR A 250 -6.31 9.09 16.61
C TYR A 250 -6.20 10.62 16.73
N VAL A 251 -7.22 11.29 17.25
CA VAL A 251 -7.22 12.75 17.46
C VAL A 251 -6.13 13.15 18.45
N ALA A 252 -5.98 12.44 19.57
CA ALA A 252 -4.93 12.71 20.55
C ALA A 252 -3.53 12.58 19.93
N LEU A 253 -3.28 11.48 19.23
CA LEU A 253 -2.00 11.21 18.57
C LEU A 253 -1.68 12.23 17.48
N VAL A 254 -2.60 12.44 16.55
CA VAL A 254 -2.40 13.34 15.40
C VAL A 254 -2.26 14.79 15.87
N SER A 255 -3.06 15.23 16.84
CA SER A 255 -2.96 16.59 17.40
C SER A 255 -1.61 16.82 18.10
N HIS A 256 -1.10 15.83 18.83
CA HIS A 256 0.22 15.89 19.42
C HIS A 256 1.32 15.98 18.35
N CYS A 257 1.26 15.11 17.34
CA CYS A 257 2.25 15.11 16.25
C CYS A 257 2.20 16.38 15.39
N PHE A 258 1.01 16.93 15.14
CA PHE A 258 0.84 18.18 14.38
C PHE A 258 1.48 19.35 15.12
N ARG A 259 1.28 19.44 16.43
CA ARG A 259 1.93 20.45 17.27
C ARG A 259 3.45 20.34 17.21
N LEU A 260 4.00 19.13 17.37
CA LEU A 260 5.44 18.92 17.29
C LEU A 260 6.01 19.29 15.92
N ALA A 261 5.34 18.87 14.83
CA ALA A 261 5.79 19.15 13.47
C ALA A 261 5.65 20.63 13.07
N LYS A 262 4.62 21.32 13.54
CA LYS A 262 4.36 22.72 13.19
C LYS A 262 5.13 23.70 14.08
N ASP A 263 4.97 23.54 15.39
CA ASP A 263 5.35 24.56 16.37
C ASP A 263 6.75 24.29 16.96
N CYS A 264 7.16 23.01 17.05
CA CYS A 264 8.42 22.61 17.68
C CYS A 264 9.57 22.29 16.69
N SER A 265 9.30 22.29 15.38
CA SER A 265 10.32 21.97 14.37
C SER A 265 11.47 22.97 14.34
N ALA A 266 11.20 24.27 14.51
CA ALA A 266 12.23 25.31 14.55
C ALA A 266 13.20 25.10 15.72
N ASP A 267 12.65 24.75 16.89
CA ASP A 267 13.39 24.43 18.11
C ASP A 267 14.29 23.21 17.94
N ALA A 268 13.78 22.14 17.33
CA ALA A 268 14.58 20.94 17.05
C ALA A 268 15.69 21.21 16.01
N LEU A 269 15.42 22.04 14.99
CA LEU A 269 16.45 22.47 14.02
C LEU A 269 17.52 23.34 14.67
N TRP A 270 17.13 24.23 15.59
CA TRP A 270 18.07 25.02 16.36
C TRP A 270 18.98 24.13 17.21
N LEU A 271 18.42 23.13 17.91
CA LEU A 271 19.20 22.14 18.66
C LEU A 271 20.17 21.37 17.75
N TRP A 272 19.69 20.91 16.59
CA TRP A 272 20.51 20.19 15.60
C TRP A 272 21.72 21.04 15.17
N ARG A 273 21.48 22.27 14.73
CA ARG A 273 22.54 23.17 14.22
C ARG A 273 23.49 23.61 15.33
N THR A 274 22.97 23.93 16.51
CA THR A 274 23.75 24.43 17.63
C THR A 274 24.63 23.35 18.23
N TYR A 275 24.15 22.12 18.38
CA TYR A 275 24.88 21.05 19.05
C TYR A 275 25.44 19.97 18.12
N TYR A 276 25.43 20.21 16.80
CA TYR A 276 25.89 19.28 15.78
C TYR A 276 27.22 18.58 16.14
N PRO A 277 28.28 19.28 16.61
CA PRO A 277 29.55 18.63 16.98
C PRO A 277 29.41 17.54 18.04
N SER A 278 28.57 17.77 19.05
CA SER A 278 28.30 16.77 20.10
C SER A 278 27.46 15.62 19.60
N LEU A 279 26.53 15.89 18.67
CA LEU A 279 25.64 14.87 18.09
C LEU A 279 26.39 13.92 17.16
N VAL A 280 27.45 14.38 16.50
CA VAL A 280 28.33 13.54 15.65
C VAL A 280 29.56 13.02 16.38
N ALA A 281 29.63 13.19 17.71
CA ALA A 281 30.73 12.75 18.57
C ALA A 281 32.11 13.32 18.17
N PHE A 282 32.16 14.56 17.66
CA PHE A 282 33.38 15.27 17.24
C PHE A 282 34.22 14.54 16.17
N ASP A 283 33.58 13.69 15.37
CA ASP A 283 34.20 13.02 14.23
C ASP A 283 34.58 14.05 13.15
N GLU A 284 35.87 14.15 12.83
CA GLU A 284 36.43 15.17 11.93
C GLU A 284 35.76 15.15 10.54
N ASP A 285 35.50 13.97 9.97
CA ASP A 285 34.86 13.83 8.66
C ASP A 285 33.40 14.28 8.68
N LYS A 286 32.70 14.09 9.80
CA LYS A 286 31.29 14.50 9.97
C LYS A 286 31.17 16.00 10.24
N LEU A 287 32.15 16.60 10.93
CA LEU A 287 32.20 18.02 11.26
C LEU A 287 32.34 18.92 10.03
N LEU A 288 32.95 18.43 8.94
CA LEU A 288 33.10 19.16 7.68
C LEU A 288 31.76 19.68 7.12
N TRP A 289 30.66 19.00 7.42
CA TRP A 289 29.33 19.35 6.91
C TRP A 289 28.64 20.46 7.70
N ASN A 290 29.00 20.67 8.96
CA ASN A 290 28.52 21.78 9.79
C ASN A 290 29.54 22.13 10.90
N PRO A 291 30.53 23.00 10.59
CA PRO A 291 31.61 23.33 11.52
C PRO A 291 31.22 24.39 12.56
N THR A 292 30.04 25.01 12.43
CA THR A 292 29.67 26.20 13.19
C THR A 292 29.03 25.93 14.56
N GLY A 293 28.74 24.66 14.87
CA GLY A 293 28.11 24.29 16.13
C GLY A 293 29.05 24.35 17.36
N HIS A 294 28.46 24.11 18.51
CA HIS A 294 29.10 24.14 19.82
C HIS A 294 28.94 22.81 20.56
N SER A 295 29.80 22.59 21.54
CA SER A 295 29.68 21.43 22.43
C SER A 295 28.54 21.63 23.42
N VAL A 296 27.78 20.58 23.71
CA VAL A 296 26.79 20.56 24.81
C VAL A 296 27.41 20.82 26.19
N ALA A 297 28.73 20.67 26.31
CA ALA A 297 29.51 20.92 27.52
C ALA A 297 30.44 22.15 27.41
N SER A 298 30.34 22.94 26.33
CA SER A 298 31.09 24.19 26.22
C SER A 298 30.33 25.34 26.87
N GLN A 299 31.05 26.27 27.50
CA GLN A 299 30.44 27.48 28.11
C GLN A 299 29.57 28.23 27.10
N LYS A 300 30.09 28.46 25.89
CA LYS A 300 29.35 29.12 24.81
C LYS A 300 28.07 28.38 24.42
N GLY A 301 28.09 27.04 24.39
CA GLY A 301 26.90 26.23 24.14
C GLY A 301 25.85 26.38 25.25
N VAL A 302 26.28 26.32 26.51
CA VAL A 302 25.40 26.52 27.68
C VAL A 302 24.79 27.91 27.70
N ASP A 303 25.59 28.95 27.43
CA ASP A 303 25.11 30.33 27.38
C ASP A 303 24.06 30.52 26.27
N LEU A 304 24.28 29.89 25.10
CA LEU A 304 23.31 29.88 24.02
C LEU A 304 22.01 29.17 24.43
N PHE A 305 22.08 28.03 25.12
CA PHE A 305 20.89 27.36 25.67
C PHE A 305 20.10 28.25 26.62
N LYS A 306 20.77 28.92 27.56
CA LYS A 306 20.13 29.82 28.52
C LYS A 306 19.45 31.00 27.84
N SER A 307 20.03 31.49 26.75
CA SER A 307 19.47 32.61 25.98
C SER A 307 18.35 32.21 25.01
N TYR A 308 18.23 30.93 24.69
CA TYR A 308 17.23 30.44 23.73
C TYR A 308 15.85 30.35 24.38
N THR A 309 14.83 30.87 23.70
CA THR A 309 13.44 30.79 24.16
C THR A 309 12.70 29.76 23.33
N PRO A 310 12.49 28.53 23.85
CA PRO A 310 11.73 27.51 23.13
C PRO A 310 10.24 27.83 23.09
N PHE A 311 9.53 27.11 22.23
CA PHE A 311 8.09 27.06 22.22
C PHE A 311 7.55 26.53 23.56
N ASN A 312 6.56 27.21 24.12
CA ASN A 312 5.99 26.84 25.41
C ASN A 312 4.64 26.14 25.23
N VAL A 313 4.44 25.03 25.95
CA VAL A 313 3.14 24.38 26.09
C VAL A 313 2.60 24.76 27.45
N GLY A 314 1.72 25.77 27.47
CA GLY A 314 1.31 26.43 28.71
C GLY A 314 2.45 27.31 29.27
N GLU A 315 2.80 27.11 30.53
CA GLU A 315 3.85 27.90 31.22
C GLU A 315 5.25 27.26 31.15
N SER A 316 5.38 26.09 30.52
CA SER A 316 6.62 25.32 30.47
C SER A 316 7.12 25.10 29.04
N PRO A 317 8.44 24.97 28.83
CA PRO A 317 8.98 24.61 27.52
C PRO A 317 8.44 23.25 27.08
N TRP A 318 8.25 23.07 25.77
CA TRP A 318 7.71 21.81 25.24
C TRP A 318 8.65 20.61 25.46
N TRP A 319 9.95 20.86 25.61
CA TRP A 319 10.95 19.83 25.92
C TRP A 319 11.28 19.75 27.42
N ARG A 320 11.89 18.63 27.83
CA ARG A 320 12.39 18.41 29.20
C ARG A 320 13.90 18.57 29.32
N LEU A 321 14.52 19.34 28.41
CA LEU A 321 15.95 19.60 28.47
C LEU A 321 16.29 20.49 29.66
N GLY A 322 17.27 20.04 30.45
CA GLY A 322 17.75 20.76 31.63
C GLY A 322 19.26 20.66 31.74
N LEU A 323 19.86 21.71 32.31
CA LEU A 323 21.29 21.77 32.58
C LEU A 323 21.63 20.85 33.75
N LYS A 324 22.68 20.04 33.57
CA LYS A 324 23.27 19.19 34.60
C LYS A 324 24.58 19.81 35.08
N ILE A 325 24.91 19.64 36.35
CA ILE A 325 26.18 20.12 36.93
C ILE A 325 27.21 18.99 36.84
N ARG A 326 28.41 19.29 36.35
CA ARG A 326 29.53 18.35 36.38
C ARG A 326 30.15 18.37 37.77
N LEU A 327 30.09 17.23 38.47
CA LEU A 327 30.79 17.03 39.75
C LEU A 327 32.15 16.41 39.46
N THR A 328 33.23 17.11 39.79
CA THR A 328 34.58 16.56 39.74
C THR A 328 34.84 15.74 41.00
N LYS A 329 35.13 14.44 40.84
CA LYS A 329 35.72 13.66 41.92
C LYS A 329 37.19 14.05 42.06
N ILE A 330 37.54 14.86 43.03
CA ILE A 330 38.94 15.07 43.42
C ILE A 330 39.42 13.76 44.05
N SER A 331 40.37 13.08 43.40
CA SER A 331 41.06 11.93 44.01
C SER A 331 42.07 12.45 45.04
N PRO A 332 42.09 11.94 46.28
CA PRO A 332 43.01 12.41 47.32
C PRO A 332 44.41 11.82 47.09
N SER A 333 45.14 12.32 46.11
CA SER A 333 46.59 12.13 46.03
C SER A 333 47.25 13.37 46.64
N HIS A 334 47.76 13.20 47.87
CA HIS A 334 48.59 14.14 48.65
C HIS A 334 47.91 15.05 49.70
N ILE A 335 47.27 14.47 50.72
CA ILE A 335 47.37 15.02 52.10
C ILE A 335 47.46 13.85 53.09
N ALA A 336 48.55 13.82 53.85
CA ALA A 336 48.75 12.84 54.91
C ALA A 336 47.82 13.13 56.11
N ALA A 337 47.22 12.06 56.64
CA ALA A 337 46.76 11.88 58.02
C ALA A 337 45.72 12.88 58.58
N THR A 338 44.44 12.72 58.23
CA THR A 338 43.31 12.66 59.21
C THR A 338 42.01 12.24 58.51
N PRO A 339 41.20 11.32 59.08
CA PRO A 339 39.95 10.89 58.47
C PRO A 339 38.82 11.86 58.86
N SER A 340 38.60 12.86 58.02
CA SER A 340 37.37 13.64 57.99
C SER A 340 37.07 13.93 56.53
N LEU A 341 36.20 13.13 55.93
CA LEU A 341 35.69 13.31 54.56
C LEU A 341 34.95 14.65 54.48
N VAL A 342 35.67 15.71 54.14
CA VAL A 342 35.07 16.94 53.64
C VAL A 342 35.03 16.80 52.12
N TYR A 343 33.86 16.41 51.60
CA TYR A 343 33.55 16.49 50.19
C TYR A 343 33.45 17.97 49.81
N ALA A 344 34.46 18.51 49.14
CA ALA A 344 34.34 19.81 48.50
C ALA A 344 33.78 19.60 47.09
N ASP A 345 32.46 19.75 46.94
CA ASP A 345 31.82 19.86 45.63
C ASP A 345 32.32 21.13 44.94
N THR A 346 33.33 21.01 44.10
CA THR A 346 33.69 22.07 43.15
C THR A 346 32.95 21.77 41.85
N ALA A 347 31.99 22.64 41.50
CA ALA A 347 31.19 22.50 40.28
C ALA A 347 32.06 22.84 39.06
N ASP A 348 32.34 21.85 38.22
CA ASP A 348 33.22 21.94 37.05
C ASP A 348 32.47 22.40 35.78
N GLY A 349 31.44 23.24 35.97
CA GLY A 349 30.59 23.79 34.92
C GLY A 349 29.30 23.02 34.67
N GLU A 350 28.34 23.69 34.03
CA GLU A 350 27.06 23.12 33.60
C GLU A 350 27.19 22.49 32.20
N TYR A 351 26.36 21.49 31.89
CA TYR A 351 26.31 20.87 30.58
C TYR A 351 24.92 20.33 30.24
N LEU A 352 24.65 20.13 28.96
CA LEU A 352 23.47 19.40 28.47
C LEU A 352 23.81 17.95 28.16
N ASP A 353 22.87 17.04 28.46
CA ASP A 353 23.00 15.65 28.07
C ASP A 353 22.69 15.50 26.57
N TYR A 354 23.73 15.20 25.77
CA TYR A 354 23.57 15.05 24.31
C TYR A 354 22.53 13.98 23.95
N ARG A 355 22.31 12.96 24.79
CA ARG A 355 21.30 11.92 24.53
C ARG A 355 19.89 12.47 24.63
N HIS A 356 19.65 13.36 25.58
CA HIS A 356 18.36 14.03 25.70
C HIS A 356 18.14 14.99 24.53
N VAL A 357 19.16 15.75 24.12
CA VAL A 357 19.09 16.62 22.92
C VAL A 357 18.73 15.79 21.68
N LEU A 358 19.46 14.70 21.44
CA LEU A 358 19.20 13.79 20.31
C LEU A 358 17.80 13.16 20.41
N GLY A 359 17.37 12.79 21.61
CA GLY A 359 16.02 12.25 21.87
C GLY A 359 14.91 13.26 21.56
N THR A 360 15.09 14.53 21.90
CA THR A 360 14.15 15.62 21.57
C THR A 360 14.04 15.83 20.06
N ILE A 361 15.17 15.84 19.34
CA ILE A 361 15.18 15.94 17.86
C ILE A 361 14.49 14.71 17.24
N ALA A 362 14.83 13.51 17.71
CA ALA A 362 14.21 12.27 17.24
C ALA A 362 12.70 12.24 17.50
N SER A 363 12.22 12.82 18.61
CA SER A 363 10.79 12.92 18.90
C SER A 363 10.04 13.72 17.83
N VAL A 364 10.59 14.85 17.38
CA VAL A 364 9.98 15.65 16.29
C VAL A 364 10.08 14.89 14.97
N MET A 365 11.20 14.22 14.68
CA MET A 365 11.30 13.36 13.50
C MET A 365 10.23 12.26 13.49
N HIS A 366 9.98 11.60 14.62
CA HIS A 366 8.94 10.59 14.74
C HIS A 366 7.55 11.19 14.52
N ALA A 367 7.28 12.36 15.09
CA ALA A 367 6.03 13.08 14.86
C ALA A 367 5.80 13.41 13.38
N CYS A 368 6.82 13.93 12.68
CA CYS A 368 6.76 14.19 11.24
C CYS A 368 6.41 12.94 10.43
N ILE A 369 6.96 11.78 10.80
CA ILE A 369 6.62 10.50 10.15
C ILE A 369 5.15 10.12 10.39
N VAL A 370 4.64 10.30 11.61
CA VAL A 370 3.21 10.07 11.91
C VAL A 370 2.30 11.02 11.13
N VAL A 371 2.69 12.29 10.98
CA VAL A 371 1.95 13.26 10.14
C VAL A 371 1.86 12.77 8.69
N ILE A 372 2.95 12.26 8.13
CA ILE A 372 2.97 11.69 6.78
C ILE A 372 1.97 10.52 6.70
N PHE A 373 2.00 9.56 7.63
CA PHE A 373 1.03 8.46 7.64
C PHE A 373 -0.42 8.93 7.77
N ALA A 374 -0.70 9.85 8.70
CA ALA A 374 -2.05 10.34 8.98
C ALA A 374 -2.68 11.08 7.80
N THR A 375 -1.88 11.78 7.00
CA THR A 375 -2.36 12.62 5.90
C THR A 375 -2.31 11.95 4.52
N THR A 376 -1.50 10.90 4.35
CA THR A 376 -1.31 10.25 3.04
C THR A 376 -1.81 8.80 2.99
N GLY A 377 -1.87 8.11 4.14
CA GLY A 377 -2.16 6.67 4.19
C GLY A 377 -1.14 5.81 3.42
N MET A 378 0.08 6.32 3.19
CA MET A 378 1.16 5.57 2.53
C MET A 378 1.56 4.33 3.32
N ARG A 379 2.05 3.31 2.63
CA ARG A 379 2.60 2.10 3.27
C ARG A 379 3.91 2.41 3.99
N SER A 380 4.22 1.59 5.00
CA SER A 380 5.47 1.69 5.76
C SER A 380 6.72 1.69 4.86
N SER A 381 6.73 0.82 3.85
CA SER A 381 7.80 0.71 2.86
C SER A 381 7.86 1.88 1.87
N GLU A 382 6.72 2.54 1.59
CA GLU A 382 6.66 3.73 0.74
C GLU A 382 7.26 4.93 1.48
N VAL A 383 6.89 5.15 2.76
CA VAL A 383 7.48 6.21 3.61
C VAL A 383 8.99 6.00 3.81
N GLY A 384 9.43 4.76 4.10
CA GLY A 384 10.86 4.43 4.20
C GLY A 384 11.63 4.46 2.87
N GLY A 385 10.91 4.53 1.74
CA GLY A 385 11.46 4.63 0.39
C GLY A 385 11.50 6.05 -0.18
N MET A 386 10.95 7.04 0.52
CA MET A 386 10.90 8.42 0.06
C MET A 386 12.29 9.00 -0.19
N LYS A 387 12.40 9.81 -1.23
CA LYS A 387 13.64 10.49 -1.64
C LYS A 387 13.64 11.96 -1.22
N SER A 388 14.82 12.52 -1.13
CA SER A 388 15.02 13.95 -0.94
C SER A 388 14.52 14.72 -2.16
N GLY A 389 13.85 15.85 -1.95
CA GLY A 389 13.20 16.65 -3.00
C GLY A 389 11.87 16.06 -3.47
N CYS A 390 11.20 15.23 -2.65
CA CYS A 390 9.93 14.60 -3.02
C CYS A 390 8.72 15.54 -3.00
N VAL A 391 8.82 16.73 -2.39
CA VAL A 391 7.73 17.72 -2.33
C VAL A 391 7.95 18.80 -3.40
N SER A 392 6.88 19.11 -4.12
CA SER A 392 6.82 20.23 -5.08
C SER A 392 5.64 21.14 -4.75
N ILE A 393 5.75 22.41 -5.12
CA ILE A 393 4.69 23.42 -4.94
C ILE A 393 4.32 23.94 -6.32
N ASP A 394 3.04 23.92 -6.63
CA ASP A 394 2.49 24.59 -7.82
C ASP A 394 1.37 25.56 -7.41
N GLY A 395 0.71 26.19 -8.38
CA GLY A 395 -0.36 27.17 -8.13
C GLY A 395 -1.59 26.60 -7.43
N GLU A 396 -1.71 25.27 -7.33
CA GLU A 396 -2.84 24.56 -6.71
C GLU A 396 -2.52 24.04 -5.30
N GLY A 397 -1.24 24.00 -4.90
CA GLY A 397 -0.83 23.63 -3.55
C GLY A 397 0.44 22.78 -3.47
N HIS A 398 0.55 22.00 -2.40
CA HIS A 398 1.68 21.10 -2.16
C HIS A 398 1.42 19.71 -2.73
N TRP A 399 2.44 19.14 -3.37
CA TRP A 399 2.36 17.82 -3.99
C TRP A 399 3.53 16.94 -3.59
N LEU A 400 3.22 15.69 -3.30
CA LEU A 400 4.18 14.66 -2.93
C LEU A 400 4.38 13.67 -4.08
N THR A 401 5.62 13.49 -4.49
CA THR A 401 6.04 12.48 -5.47
C THR A 401 6.76 11.33 -4.77
N PHE A 402 6.31 10.09 -5.01
CA PHE A 402 6.90 8.89 -4.43
C PHE A 402 6.80 7.69 -5.37
N THR A 403 7.62 6.67 -5.12
CA THR A 403 7.64 5.44 -5.95
C THR A 403 6.84 4.33 -5.30
N VAL A 404 5.87 3.79 -6.03
CA VAL A 404 5.05 2.66 -5.60
C VAL A 404 5.55 1.38 -6.27
N PHE A 405 5.83 0.34 -5.50
CA PHE A 405 6.32 -0.95 -6.01
C PHE A 405 5.26 -2.06 -6.01
N LYS A 406 4.33 -2.07 -5.04
CA LYS A 406 3.36 -3.17 -4.88
C LYS A 406 2.22 -3.17 -5.92
N THR A 407 1.82 -1.99 -6.39
CA THR A 407 0.73 -1.83 -7.38
C THR A 407 1.22 -1.41 -8.76
N SER A 408 2.54 -1.25 -8.96
CA SER A 408 3.10 -0.91 -10.26
C SER A 408 3.00 -2.07 -11.25
N ALA A 409 2.74 -1.74 -12.51
CA ALA A 409 2.87 -2.69 -13.61
C ALA A 409 4.35 -3.03 -13.91
N SER A 410 5.26 -2.10 -13.60
CA SER A 410 6.71 -2.24 -13.76
C SER A 410 7.36 -2.85 -12.52
N SER A 411 8.36 -3.71 -12.73
CA SER A 411 9.21 -4.24 -11.66
C SER A 411 10.15 -3.20 -11.05
N GLN A 412 10.28 -2.04 -11.69
CA GLN A 412 11.09 -0.91 -11.24
C GLN A 412 10.32 0.05 -10.32
N GLY A 413 9.04 -0.23 -10.05
CA GLY A 413 8.13 0.72 -9.42
C GLY A 413 7.49 1.69 -10.41
N GLU A 414 6.47 2.41 -9.97
CA GLU A 414 5.79 3.49 -10.71
C GLU A 414 5.82 4.75 -9.85
N GLU A 415 6.26 5.87 -10.41
CA GLU A 415 6.16 7.16 -9.73
C GLU A 415 4.71 7.64 -9.70
N LYS A 416 4.28 8.07 -8.53
CA LYS A 416 2.97 8.64 -8.26
C LYS A 416 3.13 10.03 -7.65
N LYS A 417 2.21 10.92 -8.02
CA LYS A 417 2.10 12.27 -7.48
C LYS A 417 0.73 12.41 -6.81
N ILE A 418 0.70 12.81 -5.54
CA ILE A 418 -0.54 13.03 -4.76
C ILE A 418 -0.54 14.44 -4.14
N PRO A 419 -1.71 15.08 -4.00
CA PRO A 419 -1.80 16.34 -3.26
C PRO A 419 -1.62 16.06 -1.76
N VAL A 420 -0.95 16.97 -1.05
CA VAL A 420 -0.75 16.86 0.40
C VAL A 420 -1.05 18.18 1.11
N PRO A 421 -1.54 18.15 2.36
CA PRO A 421 -1.68 19.34 3.18
C PRO A 421 -0.34 20.05 3.45
N GLU A 422 -0.40 21.35 3.73
CA GLU A 422 0.78 22.16 4.09
C GLU A 422 1.56 21.56 5.27
N ILE A 423 0.87 21.05 6.30
CA ILE A 423 1.51 20.42 7.46
C ILE A 423 2.38 19.21 7.08
N THR A 424 2.00 18.46 6.05
CA THR A 424 2.78 17.34 5.52
C THR A 424 4.03 17.85 4.81
N ALA A 425 3.91 18.94 4.05
CA ALA A 425 5.05 19.58 3.40
C ALA A 425 6.04 20.13 4.45
N GLN A 426 5.55 20.79 5.50
CA GLN A 426 6.37 21.27 6.63
C GLN A 426 7.09 20.12 7.35
N ALA A 427 6.39 19.02 7.59
CA ALA A 427 6.99 17.82 8.20
C ALA A 427 8.11 17.23 7.33
N ILE A 428 7.92 17.17 6.01
CA ILE A 428 8.95 16.71 5.08
C ILE A 428 10.12 17.69 5.04
N GLU A 429 9.86 19.00 5.01
CA GLU A 429 10.89 20.03 5.02
C GLU A 429 11.78 19.94 6.27
N PHE A 430 11.20 19.70 7.44
CA PHE A 430 11.96 19.46 8.66
C PHE A 430 12.89 18.23 8.51
N LEU A 431 12.37 17.11 8.00
CA LEU A 431 13.15 15.89 7.75
C LEU A 431 14.25 16.12 6.69
N GLU A 432 13.98 16.94 5.67
CA GLU A 432 14.97 17.36 4.70
C GLU A 432 16.14 18.09 5.37
N GLN A 433 15.84 19.04 6.25
CA GLN A 433 16.86 19.83 6.91
C GLN A 433 17.68 19.01 7.93
N VAL A 434 17.03 18.24 8.81
CA VAL A 434 17.74 17.47 9.87
C VAL A 434 18.59 16.34 9.29
N CYS A 435 18.12 15.66 8.24
CA CYS A 435 18.86 14.56 7.63
C CYS A 435 19.83 15.02 6.52
N SER A 436 19.94 16.32 6.23
CA SER A 436 20.77 16.86 5.13
C SER A 436 22.23 16.45 5.26
N GLU A 437 22.86 16.71 6.41
CA GLU A 437 24.27 16.41 6.64
C GLU A 437 24.53 14.90 6.64
N SER A 438 23.65 14.12 7.25
CA SER A 438 23.80 12.66 7.31
C SER A 438 23.63 12.03 5.92
N ARG A 439 22.71 12.52 5.08
CA ARG A 439 22.57 12.08 3.67
C ARG A 439 23.82 12.36 2.85
N ARG A 440 24.41 13.55 2.99
CA ARG A 440 25.65 13.94 2.30
C ARG A 440 26.83 13.08 2.71
N TYR A 441 26.98 12.83 4.01
CA TYR A 441 27.99 11.91 4.54
C TYR A 441 27.77 10.47 4.05
N GLY A 442 26.53 9.99 4.09
CA GLY A 442 26.11 8.66 3.66
C GLY A 442 26.08 8.41 2.15
N LYS A 443 26.20 9.47 1.34
CA LYS A 443 26.13 9.46 -0.13
C LYS A 443 24.89 8.75 -0.68
N HIS A 444 23.71 9.08 -0.13
CA HIS A 444 22.43 8.53 -0.58
C HIS A 444 21.34 9.61 -0.67
N ASP A 445 20.29 9.36 -1.46
CA ASP A 445 19.21 10.31 -1.77
C ASP A 445 17.92 10.07 -0.96
N TYR A 446 17.83 9.04 -0.13
CA TYR A 446 16.65 8.79 0.72
C TYR A 446 16.39 9.93 1.70
N LEU A 447 15.14 10.40 1.81
CA LEU A 447 14.70 11.47 2.72
C LEU A 447 15.19 11.20 4.15
N LEU A 448 14.96 9.98 4.62
CA LEU A 448 15.29 9.58 5.98
C LEU A 448 16.70 8.95 6.07
N SER A 449 17.50 9.46 7.00
CA SER A 449 18.87 9.03 7.24
C SER A 449 19.15 8.96 8.73
N ALA A 450 19.98 8.03 9.17
CA ALA A 450 20.30 7.87 10.58
C ALA A 450 21.16 9.04 11.07
N ILE A 451 20.72 9.67 12.17
CA ILE A 451 21.39 10.81 12.80
C ILE A 451 22.15 10.48 14.09
N HIS A 452 22.06 9.23 14.56
CA HIS A 452 22.76 8.79 15.77
C HIS A 452 24.27 8.63 15.48
N PRO A 453 25.18 9.06 16.37
CA PRO A 453 26.62 9.10 16.07
C PRO A 453 27.23 7.77 15.60
N SER A 454 26.76 6.62 16.12
CA SER A 454 27.25 5.29 15.72
C SER A 454 26.74 4.78 14.36
N SER A 455 25.64 5.33 13.87
CA SER A 455 24.99 4.93 12.61
C SER A 455 24.85 6.10 11.63
N PHE A 456 25.51 7.22 11.90
CA PHE A 456 25.36 8.47 11.17
C PHE A 456 25.58 8.28 9.66
N GLY A 457 24.62 8.75 8.87
CA GLY A 457 24.62 8.64 7.41
C GLY A 457 24.31 7.26 6.84
N LYS A 458 24.02 6.26 7.69
CA LYS A 458 23.42 5.02 7.19
C LYS A 458 21.98 5.28 6.78
N ARG A 459 21.53 4.63 5.71
CA ARG A 459 20.11 4.57 5.38
C ARG A 459 19.35 3.99 6.56
N MET A 460 18.21 4.61 6.87
CA MET A 460 17.38 4.17 7.96
C MET A 460 16.67 2.84 7.62
N SER A 461 16.48 1.98 8.63
CA SER A 461 15.71 0.74 8.46
C SER A 461 14.27 1.05 8.06
N LEU A 462 13.67 0.19 7.26
CA LEU A 462 12.25 0.26 6.89
C LEU A 462 11.31 0.02 8.07
N THR A 463 11.83 -0.57 9.14
CA THR A 463 11.10 -0.73 10.40
C THR A 463 11.08 0.56 11.21
N PHE A 464 11.89 1.56 10.87
CA PHE A 464 11.96 2.79 11.63
C PHE A 464 10.66 3.60 11.60
N PRO A 465 9.96 3.77 10.45
CA PRO A 465 8.65 4.41 10.46
C PRO A 465 7.65 3.73 11.42
N ARG A 466 7.69 2.39 11.53
CA ARG A 466 6.90 1.65 12.52
C ARG A 466 7.32 2.00 13.96
N HIS A 467 8.62 2.02 14.24
CA HIS A 467 9.10 2.41 15.56
C HIS A 467 8.73 3.86 15.91
N ALA A 468 8.74 4.77 14.93
CA ALA A 468 8.31 6.15 15.11
C ALA A 468 6.85 6.23 15.57
N VAL A 469 5.95 5.48 14.94
CA VAL A 469 4.55 5.37 15.36
C VAL A 469 4.45 4.87 16.79
N ILE A 470 5.08 3.74 17.13
CA ILE A 470 5.04 3.16 18.48
C ILE A 470 5.53 4.17 19.52
N ARG A 471 6.63 4.87 19.25
CA ARG A 471 7.17 5.89 20.15
C ARG A 471 6.22 7.06 20.38
N MET A 472 5.44 7.45 19.39
CA MET A 472 4.44 8.51 19.52
C MET A 472 3.19 8.02 20.24
N CYS A 473 2.75 6.78 20.02
CA CYS A 473 1.69 6.16 20.83
C CYS A 473 2.08 6.12 22.31
N ASP A 474 3.30 5.65 22.62
CA ASP A 474 3.82 5.61 23.99
C ASP A 474 3.92 7.04 24.60
N ALA A 475 4.23 8.06 23.79
CA ALA A 475 4.34 9.45 24.26
C ALA A 475 2.98 10.11 24.60
N VAL A 476 1.91 9.65 23.96
CA VAL A 476 0.52 10.11 24.18
C VAL A 476 -0.25 9.15 25.09
N GLU A 477 0.39 8.06 25.55
CA GLU A 477 -0.19 7.04 26.43
C GLU A 477 -1.41 6.31 25.84
N ILE A 478 -1.41 6.10 24.53
CA ILE A 478 -2.47 5.37 23.80
C ILE A 478 -2.02 3.96 23.40
N PRO A 479 -2.97 3.04 23.09
CA PRO A 479 -2.63 1.73 22.53
C PRO A 479 -1.72 1.86 21.30
N ARG A 480 -0.76 0.95 21.18
CA ARG A 480 0.20 0.96 20.08
C ARG A 480 -0.52 0.74 18.76
N ALA A 481 -0.36 1.71 17.86
CA ALA A 481 -0.91 1.62 16.52
C ALA A 481 0.09 1.02 15.53
N HIS A 482 -0.41 0.31 14.52
CA HIS A 482 0.33 -0.13 13.36
C HIS A 482 0.22 0.89 12.21
N CYS A 483 1.24 0.98 11.35
CA CYS A 483 1.26 1.92 10.23
C CYS A 483 0.05 1.75 9.30
N HIS A 484 -0.43 0.51 9.10
CA HIS A 484 -1.59 0.23 8.25
C HIS A 484 -2.91 0.73 8.84
N GLN A 485 -3.01 0.86 10.17
CA GLN A 485 -4.22 1.40 10.81
C GLN A 485 -4.45 2.86 10.41
N PHE A 486 -3.39 3.68 10.21
CA PHE A 486 -3.55 5.05 9.71
C PHE A 486 -4.22 5.10 8.33
N ARG A 487 -3.87 4.16 7.46
CA ARG A 487 -4.47 4.04 6.13
C ARG A 487 -5.96 3.67 6.23
N LYS A 488 -6.30 2.71 7.08
CA LYS A 488 -7.69 2.31 7.32
C LYS A 488 -8.50 3.45 7.96
N THR A 489 -7.95 4.13 8.97
CA THR A 489 -8.57 5.31 9.60
C THR A 489 -8.76 6.45 8.62
N LEU A 490 -7.79 6.75 7.76
CA LEU A 490 -7.92 7.81 6.76
C LEU A 490 -8.99 7.47 5.71
N ALA A 491 -9.04 6.23 5.21
CA ALA A 491 -10.12 5.81 4.32
C ALA A 491 -11.48 5.92 4.99
N MET A 492 -11.62 5.37 6.20
CA MET A 492 -12.82 5.49 7.02
C MET A 492 -13.28 6.94 7.12
N TYR A 493 -12.39 7.84 7.51
CA TYR A 493 -12.70 9.27 7.66
C TYR A 493 -13.18 9.89 6.35
N LEU A 494 -12.48 9.66 5.23
CA LEU A 494 -12.84 10.22 3.93
C LEU A 494 -14.22 9.75 3.44
N ILE A 495 -14.57 8.49 3.72
CA ILE A 495 -15.87 7.92 3.30
C ILE A 495 -17.01 8.47 4.15
N TYR A 496 -16.79 8.62 5.47
CA TYR A 496 -17.78 9.23 6.35
C TYR A 496 -18.06 10.69 6.00
N GLN A 497 -17.04 11.43 5.51
CA GLN A 497 -17.23 12.81 5.06
C GLN A 497 -17.99 12.88 3.74
N ASP A 498 -17.62 12.05 2.76
CA ASP A 498 -18.33 11.95 1.49
C ASP A 498 -18.16 10.54 0.90
N PRO A 499 -19.24 9.74 0.79
CA PRO A 499 -19.21 8.41 0.17
C PRO A 499 -18.69 8.42 -1.29
N ARG A 500 -18.73 9.56 -1.99
CA ARG A 500 -18.19 9.73 -3.35
C ARG A 500 -16.66 9.80 -3.38
N SER A 501 -16.01 9.88 -2.21
CA SER A 501 -14.54 9.93 -2.07
C SER A 501 -13.84 8.62 -2.42
N VAL A 502 -14.54 7.55 -2.81
CA VAL A 502 -13.91 6.25 -3.18
C VAL A 502 -12.82 6.43 -4.24
N GLN A 503 -13.02 7.32 -5.21
CA GLN A 503 -12.01 7.61 -6.23
C GLN A 503 -10.77 8.34 -5.66
N LEU A 504 -10.99 9.25 -4.71
CA LEU A 504 -9.93 9.95 -4.01
C LEU A 504 -9.11 8.96 -3.16
N ILE A 505 -9.78 8.03 -2.49
CA ILE A 505 -9.12 6.92 -1.78
C ILE A 505 -8.29 6.10 -2.75
N LYS A 506 -8.86 5.64 -3.88
CA LYS A 506 -8.09 4.91 -4.91
C LYS A 506 -6.83 5.66 -5.34
N MET A 507 -6.94 6.98 -5.55
CA MET A 507 -5.82 7.81 -5.96
C MET A 507 -4.75 7.93 -4.85
N LEU A 508 -5.14 8.32 -3.64
CA LEU A 508 -4.24 8.41 -2.48
C LEU A 508 -3.52 7.09 -2.23
N PHE A 509 -4.27 6.00 -2.30
CA PHE A 509 -3.83 4.66 -1.92
C PHE A 509 -3.17 3.90 -3.07
N SER A 510 -3.13 4.50 -4.26
CA SER A 510 -2.56 3.92 -5.47
C SER A 510 -3.11 2.53 -5.77
N HIS A 511 -4.40 2.31 -5.51
CA HIS A 511 -5.09 1.06 -5.86
C HIS A 511 -5.21 0.94 -7.38
N ALA A 512 -4.92 -0.25 -7.90
CA ALA A 512 -4.95 -0.50 -9.34
C ALA A 512 -6.36 -0.35 -9.93
N SER A 513 -7.37 -0.77 -9.14
CA SER A 513 -8.78 -0.75 -9.53
C SER A 513 -9.65 -0.21 -8.40
N LEU A 514 -10.85 0.25 -8.76
CA LEU A 514 -11.84 0.60 -7.75
C LEU A 514 -12.47 -0.61 -7.09
N LYS A 515 -12.48 -1.78 -7.75
CA LYS A 515 -12.87 -3.05 -7.13
C LYS A 515 -12.02 -3.32 -5.89
N MET A 516 -10.71 -3.09 -6.02
CA MET A 516 -9.77 -3.17 -4.90
C MET A 516 -10.08 -2.17 -3.80
N THR A 517 -10.48 -0.96 -4.17
CA THR A 517 -10.86 0.08 -3.20
C THR A 517 -12.19 -0.26 -2.52
N MET A 518 -13.19 -0.75 -3.25
CA MET A 518 -14.47 -1.15 -2.71
C MET A 518 -14.34 -2.34 -1.77
N ARG A 519 -13.61 -3.39 -2.14
CA ARG A 519 -13.35 -4.51 -1.22
C ARG A 519 -12.63 -4.04 0.04
N TYR A 520 -11.67 -3.12 -0.10
CA TYR A 520 -10.98 -2.52 1.03
C TYR A 520 -11.94 -1.73 1.93
N ILE A 521 -12.84 -0.91 1.36
CA ILE A 521 -13.87 -0.20 2.11
C ILE A 521 -14.82 -1.17 2.82
N MET A 522 -15.26 -2.20 2.10
CA MET A 522 -16.16 -3.23 2.62
C MET A 522 -15.52 -4.05 3.74
N SER A 523 -14.19 -4.10 3.82
CA SER A 523 -13.48 -4.75 4.92
C SER A 523 -13.36 -3.91 6.19
N LEU A 524 -13.79 -2.64 6.17
CA LEU A 524 -13.72 -1.77 7.36
C LEU A 524 -14.82 -2.15 8.37
N PRO A 525 -14.46 -2.57 9.60
CA PRO A 525 -15.42 -2.93 10.63
C PRO A 525 -16.34 -1.75 10.98
N SER A 526 -17.61 -2.03 11.29
CA SER A 526 -18.64 -1.04 11.71
C SER A 526 -19.10 -0.03 10.65
N ILE A 527 -18.30 0.22 9.62
CA ILE A 527 -18.61 1.16 8.52
C ILE A 527 -19.38 0.47 7.40
N HIS A 528 -19.09 -0.82 7.19
CA HIS A 528 -19.63 -1.62 6.09
C HIS A 528 -21.13 -1.40 5.91
N ASP A 529 -21.92 -1.59 6.97
CA ASP A 529 -23.38 -1.58 6.86
C ASP A 529 -23.98 -0.19 6.62
N GLU A 530 -23.37 0.87 7.13
CA GLU A 530 -23.87 2.23 6.96
C GLU A 530 -23.51 2.77 5.57
N VAL A 531 -22.24 2.62 5.16
CA VAL A 531 -21.78 3.06 3.84
C VAL A 531 -22.39 2.22 2.73
N MET A 532 -22.53 0.90 2.92
CA MET A 532 -23.25 0.05 1.98
C MET A 532 -24.70 0.49 1.87
N ARG A 533 -25.39 0.79 2.97
CA ARG A 533 -26.76 1.31 2.91
C ARG A 533 -26.84 2.63 2.14
N ILE A 534 -25.93 3.57 2.37
CA ILE A 534 -25.91 4.85 1.64
C ILE A 534 -25.65 4.62 0.14
N MET A 535 -24.65 3.80 -0.21
CA MET A 535 -24.32 3.48 -1.60
C MET A 535 -25.44 2.72 -2.31
N ILE A 536 -26.07 1.75 -1.63
CA ILE A 536 -27.24 1.03 -2.15
C ILE A 536 -28.38 2.02 -2.36
N ALA A 537 -28.70 2.85 -1.37
CA ALA A 537 -29.78 3.84 -1.50
C ALA A 537 -29.56 4.82 -2.67
N GLU A 538 -28.35 5.35 -2.85
CA GLU A 538 -28.02 6.28 -3.95
C GLU A 538 -28.08 5.60 -5.34
N ASN A 539 -27.59 4.36 -5.45
CA ASN A 539 -27.62 3.61 -6.71
C ASN A 539 -29.01 3.06 -7.03
N THR A 540 -29.76 2.59 -6.03
CA THR A 540 -31.15 2.19 -6.16
C THR A 540 -31.99 3.38 -6.60
N GLY A 541 -31.82 4.56 -5.98
CA GLY A 541 -32.48 5.79 -6.42
C GLY A 541 -32.18 6.09 -7.89
N THR A 542 -30.90 6.13 -8.26
CA THR A 542 -30.48 6.39 -9.64
C THR A 542 -31.02 5.37 -10.64
N LEU A 543 -31.07 4.07 -10.29
CA LEU A 543 -31.67 3.04 -11.14
C LEU A 543 -33.18 3.20 -11.29
N VAL A 544 -33.88 3.47 -10.19
CA VAL A 544 -35.32 3.72 -10.19
C VAL A 544 -35.64 4.93 -11.07
N ASP A 545 -34.83 5.99 -11.03
CA ASP A 545 -35.02 7.18 -11.87
C ASP A 545 -34.85 6.84 -13.35
N ILE A 546 -33.83 6.05 -13.71
CA ILE A 546 -33.62 5.60 -15.10
C ILE A 546 -34.78 4.73 -15.58
N ILE A 547 -35.24 3.79 -14.76
CA ILE A 547 -36.32 2.88 -15.12
C ILE A 547 -37.63 3.66 -15.27
N ASN A 548 -37.97 4.54 -14.34
CA ASN A 548 -39.16 5.40 -14.41
C ASN A 548 -39.12 6.32 -15.63
N ALA A 549 -37.98 6.95 -15.90
CA ALA A 549 -37.79 7.77 -17.09
C ALA A 549 -37.99 6.96 -18.38
N ALA A 550 -37.48 5.72 -18.43
CA ALA A 550 -37.66 4.84 -19.58
C ALA A 550 -39.11 4.37 -19.75
N MET A 551 -39.81 4.04 -18.65
CA MET A 551 -41.23 3.64 -18.67
C MET A 551 -42.16 4.76 -19.12
N ASN A 552 -41.87 6.00 -18.70
CA ASN A 552 -42.63 7.18 -19.08
C ASN A 552 -42.23 7.76 -20.45
N GLU A 553 -41.31 7.10 -21.16
CA GLU A 553 -40.74 7.54 -22.43
C GLU A 553 -39.98 8.88 -22.39
N LYS A 554 -39.55 9.30 -21.20
CA LYS A 554 -38.83 10.57 -20.95
C LYS A 554 -37.35 10.34 -20.66
N ILE A 555 -36.70 9.52 -21.49
CA ILE A 555 -35.30 9.15 -21.35
C ILE A 555 -34.53 9.51 -22.63
N GLY A 556 -33.44 10.25 -22.47
CA GLY A 556 -32.58 10.68 -23.57
C GLY A 556 -31.19 10.01 -23.57
N GLY A 557 -30.49 10.15 -24.68
CA GLY A 557 -29.16 9.57 -24.91
C GLY A 557 -29.17 8.17 -25.53
N ILE A 558 -28.07 7.82 -26.20
CA ILE A 558 -27.92 6.51 -26.88
C ILE A 558 -28.03 5.35 -25.88
N ALA A 559 -27.48 5.50 -24.67
CA ALA A 559 -27.62 4.50 -23.62
C ALA A 559 -29.06 4.44 -23.08
N GLY A 560 -29.77 5.57 -23.03
CA GLY A 560 -31.17 5.64 -22.62
C GLY A 560 -32.08 4.87 -23.58
N GLN A 561 -31.83 5.00 -24.88
CA GLN A 561 -32.53 4.24 -25.91
C GLN A 561 -32.30 2.72 -25.76
N ARG A 562 -31.06 2.28 -25.48
CA ARG A 562 -30.75 0.86 -25.22
C ARG A 562 -31.50 0.33 -23.99
N VAL A 563 -31.65 1.15 -22.95
CA VAL A 563 -32.43 0.80 -21.75
C VAL A 563 -33.92 0.68 -22.10
N LYS A 564 -34.47 1.64 -22.86
CA LYS A 564 -35.86 1.61 -23.33
C LYS A 564 -36.16 0.34 -24.14
N GLU A 565 -35.28 -0.03 -25.07
CA GLU A 565 -35.38 -1.25 -25.88
C GLU A 565 -35.30 -2.52 -25.01
N SER A 566 -34.41 -2.54 -24.02
CA SER A 566 -34.24 -3.68 -23.12
C SER A 566 -35.47 -3.91 -22.22
N LEU A 567 -36.08 -2.82 -21.74
CA LEU A 567 -37.31 -2.88 -20.94
C LEU A 567 -38.52 -3.33 -21.77
N ALA A 568 -38.65 -2.85 -23.01
CA ALA A 568 -39.71 -3.29 -23.92
C ALA A 568 -39.63 -4.80 -24.22
N GLY A 569 -38.42 -5.37 -24.22
CA GLY A 569 -38.18 -6.81 -24.42
C GLY A 569 -38.44 -7.70 -23.20
N SER A 570 -38.72 -7.14 -22.01
CA SER A 570 -38.85 -7.90 -20.76
C SER A 570 -40.11 -7.53 -19.95
N PRO A 571 -41.33 -7.90 -20.40
CA PRO A 571 -42.58 -7.55 -19.73
C PRO A 571 -42.71 -8.12 -18.30
N SER A 572 -42.10 -9.29 -18.05
CA SER A 572 -42.08 -9.92 -16.73
C SER A 572 -41.26 -9.12 -15.70
N PHE A 573 -40.20 -8.46 -16.15
CA PHE A 573 -39.37 -7.60 -15.30
C PHE A 573 -40.14 -6.32 -14.90
N VAL A 574 -40.92 -5.76 -15.83
CA VAL A 574 -41.78 -4.60 -15.58
C VAL A 574 -42.90 -4.95 -14.59
N ALA A 575 -43.54 -6.11 -14.74
CA ALA A 575 -44.58 -6.57 -13.80
C ALA A 575 -44.03 -6.82 -12.38
N ALA A 576 -42.85 -7.45 -12.26
CA ALA A 576 -42.19 -7.69 -10.97
C ALA A 576 -41.78 -6.40 -10.24
N LEU A 577 -41.52 -5.32 -10.99
CA LEU A 577 -41.21 -4.01 -10.44
C LEU A 577 -42.44 -3.32 -9.82
N MET A 578 -43.66 -3.63 -10.28
CA MET A 578 -44.89 -2.94 -9.86
C MET A 578 -45.52 -3.53 -8.58
N ASP A 579 -45.28 -4.81 -8.29
CA ASP A 579 -45.89 -5.50 -7.14
C ASP A 579 -44.99 -5.49 -5.88
N ASP A 580 -43.66 -5.69 -5.99
CA ASP A 580 -42.70 -5.78 -4.85
C ASP A 580 -41.33 -5.10 -5.15
N GLY A 581 -41.28 -4.15 -6.09
CA GLY A 581 -40.06 -3.76 -6.83
C GLY A 581 -38.90 -3.11 -6.05
N LYS A 582 -39.14 -2.45 -4.92
CA LYS A 582 -38.05 -1.77 -4.19
C LYS A 582 -37.08 -2.75 -3.54
N GLU A 583 -37.59 -3.78 -2.87
CA GLU A 583 -36.75 -4.78 -2.18
C GLU A 583 -35.95 -5.63 -3.19
N THR A 584 -36.51 -5.90 -4.37
CA THR A 584 -35.82 -6.65 -5.43
C THR A 584 -34.73 -5.85 -6.13
N ILE A 585 -34.94 -4.55 -6.38
CA ILE A 585 -33.89 -3.66 -6.92
C ILE A 585 -32.78 -3.46 -5.90
N GLU A 586 -33.11 -3.26 -4.62
CA GLU A 586 -32.11 -3.19 -3.55
C GLU A 586 -31.28 -4.47 -3.46
N ALA A 587 -31.92 -5.64 -3.51
CA ALA A 587 -31.21 -6.92 -3.53
C ALA A 587 -30.31 -7.09 -4.76
N TYR A 588 -30.74 -6.58 -5.93
CA TYR A 588 -29.95 -6.59 -7.16
C TYR A 588 -28.73 -5.64 -7.09
N VAL A 589 -28.93 -4.41 -6.62
CA VAL A 589 -27.85 -3.44 -6.38
C VAL A 589 -26.87 -3.95 -5.33
N HIS A 590 -27.39 -4.53 -4.25
CA HIS A 590 -26.61 -5.18 -3.21
C HIS A 590 -25.75 -6.32 -3.79
N ALA A 591 -26.32 -7.19 -4.62
CA ALA A 591 -25.57 -8.25 -5.30
C ALA A 591 -24.49 -7.71 -6.26
N LEU A 592 -24.76 -6.64 -7.00
CA LEU A 592 -23.78 -5.97 -7.86
C LEU A 592 -22.62 -5.37 -7.07
N LEU A 593 -22.90 -4.75 -5.92
CA LEU A 593 -21.87 -4.18 -5.04
C LEU A 593 -20.98 -5.25 -4.43
N HIS A 594 -21.56 -6.37 -3.97
CA HIS A 594 -20.80 -7.52 -3.46
C HIS A 594 -19.91 -8.18 -4.52
N GLN A 595 -20.33 -8.16 -5.79
CA GLN A 595 -19.50 -8.64 -6.90
C GLN A 595 -18.40 -7.64 -7.31
N GLY A 596 -18.35 -6.45 -6.71
CA GLY A 596 -17.46 -5.36 -7.08
C GLY A 596 -17.74 -4.79 -8.48
N ALA A 597 -18.98 -4.95 -8.95
CA ALA A 597 -19.46 -4.40 -10.21
C ALA A 597 -19.72 -2.89 -10.08
N ALA A 598 -19.70 -2.20 -11.22
CA ALA A 598 -19.65 -0.73 -11.28
C ALA A 598 -20.90 -0.07 -10.68
N LEU A 599 -20.65 0.91 -9.80
CA LEU A 599 -21.63 1.91 -9.36
C LEU A 599 -22.11 2.73 -10.56
N LEU A 600 -23.40 3.06 -10.62
CA LEU A 600 -23.89 4.06 -11.57
C LEU A 600 -23.34 5.43 -11.19
N HIS A 601 -22.76 6.14 -12.16
CA HIS A 601 -22.17 7.45 -11.91
C HIS A 601 -23.10 8.55 -12.37
N ARG A 602 -23.63 9.33 -11.43
CA ARG A 602 -24.20 10.65 -11.73
C ARG A 602 -23.05 11.62 -12.00
N THR A 603 -22.93 12.09 -13.23
CA THR A 603 -22.14 13.30 -13.54
C THR A 603 -23.02 14.53 -13.39
N ASN A 604 -22.44 15.73 -13.41
CA ASN A 604 -23.19 16.99 -13.29
C ASN A 604 -24.27 17.19 -14.39
N PHE A 605 -24.19 16.42 -15.49
CA PHE A 605 -25.03 16.62 -16.68
C PHE A 605 -25.75 15.35 -17.16
N ALA A 606 -25.33 14.15 -16.74
CA ALA A 606 -25.86 12.88 -17.23
C ALA A 606 -25.58 11.74 -16.26
N ILE A 607 -26.30 10.63 -16.38
CA ILE A 607 -25.99 9.36 -15.72
C ILE A 607 -25.17 8.49 -16.66
N CYS A 608 -24.04 7.95 -16.19
CA CYS A 608 -23.17 7.09 -16.99
C CYS A 608 -23.45 5.61 -16.72
N LEU A 609 -23.80 4.86 -17.77
CA LEU A 609 -24.05 3.41 -17.75
C LEU A 609 -22.85 2.56 -18.21
N ARG A 610 -21.64 3.13 -18.22
CA ARG A 610 -20.46 2.39 -18.69
C ARG A 610 -20.09 1.29 -17.70
N THR A 611 -20.01 0.05 -18.17
CA THR A 611 -19.59 -1.12 -17.38
C THR A 611 -18.17 -1.57 -17.73
N LEU A 612 -17.54 -2.31 -16.81
CA LEU A 612 -16.15 -2.78 -16.90
C LEU A 612 -15.81 -3.59 -18.18
N ASN A 613 -16.80 -4.19 -18.82
CA ASN A 613 -16.65 -5.03 -20.00
C ASN A 613 -17.02 -4.33 -21.32
N SER A 614 -17.30 -3.03 -21.31
CA SER A 614 -17.58 -2.31 -22.56
C SER A 614 -16.27 -2.17 -23.37
N ALA A 615 -16.15 -2.94 -24.46
CA ALA A 615 -15.05 -2.80 -25.41
C ALA A 615 -15.11 -1.46 -26.20
N GLU A 616 -16.25 -0.76 -26.14
CA GLU A 616 -16.45 0.54 -26.78
C GLU A 616 -15.61 1.64 -26.11
N ARG A 617 -14.86 2.40 -26.93
CA ARG A 617 -14.16 3.61 -26.48
C ARG A 617 -15.16 4.73 -26.19
N ALA A 618 -15.00 5.40 -25.06
CA ALA A 618 -15.74 6.61 -24.73
C ALA A 618 -14.89 7.87 -25.05
N PRO A 619 -15.51 9.05 -25.31
CA PRO A 619 -14.78 10.30 -25.54
C PRO A 619 -13.77 10.64 -24.43
N CYS A 620 -14.09 10.25 -23.19
CA CYS A 620 -13.24 10.46 -22.02
C CYS A 620 -11.95 9.60 -21.99
N ASP A 621 -11.75 8.71 -22.98
CA ASP A 621 -10.55 7.88 -23.14
C ASP A 621 -9.47 8.51 -24.07
N ALA A 622 -9.78 9.61 -24.77
CA ALA A 622 -9.09 10.05 -25.99
C ALA A 622 -7.61 10.49 -25.86
N ARG A 623 -7.04 10.62 -24.65
CA ARG A 623 -5.63 11.00 -24.44
C ARG A 623 -4.74 9.93 -23.82
N SER A 624 -5.27 8.74 -23.52
CA SER A 624 -4.43 7.63 -23.07
C SER A 624 -4.07 6.70 -24.24
N GLU A 625 -2.78 6.52 -24.53
CA GLU A 625 -2.26 5.58 -25.54
C GLU A 625 -2.73 4.13 -25.34
N LYS A 626 -3.20 3.79 -24.14
CA LYS A 626 -3.83 2.50 -23.82
C LYS A 626 -5.29 2.75 -23.47
N VAL A 627 -6.22 1.96 -24.04
CA VAL A 627 -7.60 1.88 -23.54
C VAL A 627 -7.51 1.43 -22.09
N ARG A 628 -7.62 2.36 -21.16
CA ARG A 628 -7.67 1.99 -19.76
C ARG A 628 -9.01 1.28 -19.57
N ARG A 629 -8.99 0.08 -18.99
CA ARG A 629 -10.19 -0.51 -18.36
C ARG A 629 -10.51 0.32 -17.11
N THR A 630 -10.79 1.61 -17.29
CA THR A 630 -11.17 2.54 -16.23
C THR A 630 -12.63 2.27 -15.92
N MET A 631 -12.88 1.95 -14.65
CA MET A 631 -14.21 1.59 -14.17
C MET A 631 -15.24 2.73 -14.38
N HIS A 632 -14.79 3.99 -14.51
CA HIS A 632 -15.64 5.19 -14.55
C HIS A 632 -15.16 6.17 -15.63
N PRO A 633 -16.03 7.06 -16.14
CA PRO A 633 -15.62 8.12 -17.07
C PRO A 633 -14.63 9.08 -16.39
N ASN A 634 -13.60 9.50 -17.12
CA ASN A 634 -12.77 10.61 -16.67
C ASN A 634 -13.62 11.89 -16.65
N THR A 635 -14.08 12.32 -15.46
CA THR A 635 -14.99 13.46 -15.29
C THR A 635 -14.40 14.77 -15.81
N SER A 636 -13.07 14.95 -15.68
CA SER A 636 -12.36 16.12 -16.22
C SER A 636 -12.31 16.18 -17.74
N MET A 637 -12.55 15.05 -18.42
CA MET A 637 -12.56 14.91 -19.88
C MET A 637 -13.89 14.33 -20.37
N CYS A 638 -14.95 14.46 -19.56
CA CYS A 638 -16.24 13.90 -19.88
C CYS A 638 -16.98 14.84 -20.84
N GLU A 639 -17.33 14.31 -22.02
CA GLU A 639 -18.23 14.99 -22.97
C GLU A 639 -19.58 14.27 -22.98
N PRO A 640 -20.45 14.51 -21.97
CA PRO A 640 -21.67 13.72 -21.78
C PRO A 640 -22.64 13.86 -22.96
N LEU A 641 -22.74 15.04 -23.56
CA LEU A 641 -23.64 15.31 -24.69
C LEU A 641 -23.32 14.52 -25.98
N ASN A 642 -22.07 14.03 -26.07
CA ASN A 642 -21.54 13.28 -27.23
C ASN A 642 -21.07 11.87 -26.83
N CYS A 643 -21.51 11.35 -25.69
CA CYS A 643 -21.10 10.04 -25.17
C CYS A 643 -22.18 8.98 -25.39
N ASN A 644 -21.78 7.82 -25.92
CA ASN A 644 -22.69 6.69 -26.15
C ASN A 644 -23.18 6.03 -24.85
N HIS A 645 -22.50 6.28 -23.73
CA HIS A 645 -22.82 5.71 -22.41
C HIS A 645 -23.60 6.67 -21.50
N ALA A 646 -23.96 7.85 -21.99
CA ALA A 646 -24.69 8.85 -21.23
C ALA A 646 -26.21 8.63 -21.36
N VAL A 647 -26.89 8.75 -20.23
CA VAL A 647 -28.35 8.74 -20.07
C VAL A 647 -28.77 10.09 -19.49
N PHE A 648 -29.85 10.63 -20.03
CA PHE A 648 -30.47 11.86 -19.54
C PHE A 648 -31.91 11.58 -19.11
N THR A 649 -32.30 12.09 -17.96
CA THR A 649 -33.67 11.99 -17.41
C THR A 649 -34.23 13.40 -17.20
N GLU A 650 -35.50 13.51 -16.78
CA GLU A 650 -36.13 14.79 -16.44
C GLU A 650 -35.33 15.63 -15.43
N GLU A 651 -34.63 14.99 -14.49
CA GLU A 651 -33.78 15.69 -13.51
C GLU A 651 -32.62 16.45 -14.17
N ASN A 652 -32.21 16.06 -15.38
CA ASN A 652 -31.13 16.72 -16.11
C ASN A 652 -31.59 17.92 -16.94
N VAL A 653 -32.90 18.13 -17.12
CA VAL A 653 -33.46 19.22 -17.94
C VAL A 653 -32.95 20.61 -17.49
N PRO A 654 -32.96 20.98 -16.19
CA PRO A 654 -32.44 22.28 -15.76
C PRO A 654 -30.97 22.48 -16.12
N SER A 655 -30.14 21.44 -15.96
CA SER A 655 -28.72 21.49 -16.32
C SER A 655 -28.52 21.66 -17.83
N LEU A 656 -29.30 20.97 -18.65
CA LEU A 656 -29.27 21.11 -20.12
C LEU A 656 -29.71 22.50 -20.58
N GLN A 657 -30.77 23.06 -19.99
CA GLN A 657 -31.22 24.43 -20.28
C GLN A 657 -30.15 25.47 -19.92
N ASN A 658 -29.47 25.30 -18.79
CA ASN A 658 -28.37 26.19 -18.38
C ASN A 658 -27.19 26.14 -19.35
N ILE A 659 -26.85 24.96 -19.91
CA ILE A 659 -25.82 24.83 -20.96
C ILE A 659 -26.22 25.66 -22.19
N VAL A 660 -27.46 25.57 -22.64
CA VAL A 660 -27.96 26.32 -23.80
C VAL A 660 -27.85 27.83 -23.53
N ILE A 661 -28.35 28.31 -22.39
CA ILE A 661 -28.30 29.73 -22.03
C ILE A 661 -26.86 30.23 -21.96
N PHE A 662 -25.97 29.47 -21.32
CA PHE A 662 -24.56 29.83 -21.19
C PHE A 662 -23.87 29.95 -22.54
N HIS A 663 -24.00 28.93 -23.40
CA HIS A 663 -23.36 28.93 -24.71
C HIS A 663 -23.98 29.93 -25.69
N GLN A 664 -25.25 30.26 -25.54
CA GLN A 664 -25.90 31.28 -26.37
C GLN A 664 -25.42 32.69 -26.01
N LYS A 665 -25.29 32.99 -24.71
CA LYS A 665 -24.64 34.23 -24.25
C LYS A 665 -23.19 34.29 -24.73
N LEU A 666 -22.46 33.18 -24.66
CA LEU A 666 -21.08 33.13 -25.13
C LEU A 666 -20.98 33.29 -26.66
N ALA A 667 -21.91 32.74 -27.44
CA ALA A 667 -21.90 32.88 -28.90
C ALA A 667 -22.29 34.28 -29.39
N THR A 668 -23.03 35.04 -28.58
CA THR A 668 -23.50 36.41 -28.91
C THR A 668 -22.59 37.52 -28.40
N ASP A 669 -21.58 37.20 -27.59
CA ASP A 669 -20.65 38.19 -27.06
C ASP A 669 -19.65 38.68 -28.13
N SER A 670 -19.46 40.00 -28.16
CA SER A 670 -18.56 40.73 -29.05
C SER A 670 -17.09 40.30 -29.03
N PHE A 671 -16.61 39.64 -27.97
CA PHE A 671 -15.20 39.27 -27.80
C PHE A 671 -14.87 37.83 -28.24
N VAL A 672 -15.81 37.09 -28.83
CA VAL A 672 -15.65 35.65 -29.10
C VAL A 672 -15.07 35.38 -30.48
N SER A 673 -14.08 34.47 -30.52
CA SER A 673 -13.48 34.03 -31.79
C SER A 673 -14.42 33.13 -32.60
N SER A 674 -14.25 33.08 -33.92
CA SER A 674 -15.03 32.21 -34.82
C SER A 674 -15.02 30.73 -34.40
N ASN A 675 -13.90 30.23 -33.88
CA ASN A 675 -13.77 28.86 -33.38
C ASN A 675 -14.57 28.61 -32.10
N GLN A 676 -14.62 29.60 -31.19
CA GLN A 676 -15.39 29.51 -29.94
C GLN A 676 -16.89 29.65 -30.18
N ALA A 677 -17.29 30.47 -31.15
CA ALA A 677 -18.67 30.57 -31.62
C ALA A 677 -19.13 29.22 -32.19
N ALA A 678 -18.36 28.63 -33.11
CA ALA A 678 -18.65 27.31 -33.68
C ALA A 678 -18.70 26.18 -32.63
N PHE A 679 -17.82 26.23 -31.61
CA PHE A 679 -17.89 25.29 -30.49
C PHE A 679 -19.17 25.46 -29.68
N SER A 680 -19.56 26.70 -29.36
CA SER A 680 -20.76 27.01 -28.59
C SER A 680 -22.04 26.62 -29.34
N GLU A 681 -22.12 26.89 -30.63
CA GLU A 681 -23.21 26.41 -31.50
C GLU A 681 -23.33 24.89 -31.51
N LYS A 682 -22.18 24.18 -31.57
CA LYS A 682 -22.17 22.72 -31.46
C LYS A 682 -22.71 22.24 -30.12
N GLN A 683 -22.33 22.88 -29.00
CA GLN A 683 -22.83 22.51 -27.66
C GLN A 683 -24.32 22.78 -27.52
N ILE A 684 -24.81 23.93 -28.00
CA ILE A 684 -26.24 24.27 -28.02
C ILE A 684 -27.03 23.20 -28.78
N ARG A 685 -26.58 22.86 -29.99
CA ARG A 685 -27.25 21.84 -30.82
C ARG A 685 -27.32 20.49 -30.10
N LEU A 686 -26.21 20.04 -29.53
CA LEU A 686 -26.15 18.75 -28.83
C LEU A 686 -27.04 18.75 -27.57
N ALA A 687 -26.99 19.81 -26.75
CA ALA A 687 -27.83 19.93 -25.57
C ALA A 687 -29.32 19.96 -25.94
N PHE A 688 -29.66 20.65 -27.03
CA PHE A 688 -31.03 20.69 -27.54
C PHE A 688 -31.50 19.32 -28.01
N THR A 689 -30.68 18.58 -28.77
CA THR A 689 -31.01 17.19 -29.14
C THR A 689 -31.32 16.34 -27.92
N ARG A 690 -30.56 16.48 -26.82
CA ARG A 690 -30.84 15.73 -25.58
C ARG A 690 -32.12 16.19 -24.88
N LEU A 691 -32.47 17.47 -24.93
CA LEU A 691 -33.75 17.97 -24.41
C LEU A 691 -34.92 17.40 -25.20
N THR A 692 -34.85 17.40 -26.54
CA THR A 692 -35.90 16.85 -27.40
C THR A 692 -36.09 15.35 -27.20
N GLU A 693 -35.01 14.60 -26.95
CA GLU A 693 -35.07 13.17 -26.64
C GLU A 693 -35.78 12.88 -25.29
N ILE A 694 -35.79 13.82 -24.34
CA ILE A 694 -36.44 13.67 -23.03
C ILE A 694 -37.91 14.12 -23.11
N ASP A 695 -38.16 15.31 -23.63
CA ASP A 695 -39.50 15.90 -23.77
C ASP A 695 -39.49 16.92 -24.91
N GLU A 696 -40.05 16.53 -26.06
CA GLU A 696 -40.11 17.34 -27.28
C GLU A 696 -40.90 18.64 -27.07
N ALA A 697 -42.06 18.58 -26.41
CA ALA A 697 -42.91 19.75 -26.18
C ALA A 697 -42.25 20.76 -25.23
N GLN A 698 -41.58 20.29 -24.18
CA GLN A 698 -40.84 21.14 -23.26
C GLN A 698 -39.61 21.78 -23.94
N ALA A 699 -38.92 21.03 -24.81
CA ALA A 699 -37.79 21.54 -25.57
C ALA A 699 -38.20 22.66 -26.53
N GLU A 700 -39.29 22.47 -27.29
CA GLU A 700 -39.83 23.48 -28.20
C GLU A 700 -40.24 24.77 -27.47
N ALA A 701 -40.99 24.65 -26.38
CA ALA A 701 -41.39 25.79 -25.54
C ALA A 701 -40.19 26.51 -24.90
N PHE A 702 -39.09 25.81 -24.65
CA PHE A 702 -37.85 26.43 -24.19
C PHE A 702 -37.14 27.20 -25.32
N MET A 703 -37.09 26.65 -26.53
CA MET A 703 -36.50 27.35 -27.68
C MET A 703 -37.25 28.62 -28.05
N GLU A 704 -38.59 28.59 -28.01
CA GLU A 704 -39.39 29.80 -28.24
C GLU A 704 -39.08 30.88 -27.21
N ARG A 705 -38.91 30.52 -25.93
CA ARG A 705 -38.52 31.47 -24.89
C ARG A 705 -37.14 32.04 -25.17
N VAL A 706 -36.16 31.19 -25.43
CA VAL A 706 -34.77 31.58 -25.70
C VAL A 706 -34.60 32.40 -26.99
N ALA A 707 -35.44 32.18 -28.00
CA ALA A 707 -35.46 32.96 -29.24
C ALA A 707 -36.11 34.34 -29.06
N ASN A 708 -37.05 34.47 -28.12
CA ASN A 708 -37.77 35.71 -27.82
C ASN A 708 -37.03 36.62 -26.81
N GLY A 709 -35.89 36.18 -26.28
CA GLY A 709 -35.07 36.90 -25.29
C GLY A 709 -35.40 36.48 -23.87
#